data_AF-A0AAU6GJX4-F1
#
_entry.id   AF-A0AAU6GJX4-F1
#
_cell.length_a   1.000
_cell.length_b   1.000
_cell.length_c   1.000
_cell.angle_alpha   90.00
_cell.angle_beta   90.00
_cell.angle_gamma   90.00
#
_symmetry.space_group_name_H-M   'P 1'
#
loop_
_entity.id
_entity.type
_entity.pdbx_description
1 polymer ?
#
loop_
_entity_poly.entity_id
_entity_poly.type
_entity_poly.pdbx_seq_one_letter_code
_entity_poly.pdbx_strand_id
1 'polypeptide(L)'
;MHKRKTRRRRVTLAIAMGAVVAGGLAILPITALADTTSGTAGATSSTRQQDFASAAAEYHVPSSVLLGLAYQESAWESHGAQASADGGYGPMHLTDVTPAMMASGDAGAVGRSDLKSMAANPALHTLQAAAKLTGLSEDALRKDPAANIRGGAALLASYEKQVAGSVPSDAAQWYGAVARYSQSPQKRDAAGFANRVYATVRGGAGVTTKDGQRVRLDAAPAVRPATAQVDRLHLKTAAATDTECPPAVPCTFVPGSPAGLQVSNRPANGIKIDTIVIHDLEGTYDSGVASLANPSNSVSTNYVMRSSDGAVTQMVPTKDIAFHAGNYSSNLHSIGIEHEGYAAQGATWYTEAQYESTAYLVQYLAHRFGIPLDHQHILGHDDVAGPSLSGVLAQHWDPGPSWDWDHFMRLLGAPLSGLRGTAPVGSVVTIDPAFDTNLQTVQVCPIDDPTGATTACTDRKQASNFVFLRTAPDASAPLFGDQAIHGTAAGTNKISDWGSTAQTGQQFVVADQQGDWTAIWFSGAKVWFYNPGGQNTKQAYGVKIISAAGSTPVAVYGSSYPDASEYPAGLGASTQAPISGYSLPAGQAYVATQPPNATVDYFKSSGTVVTGAKTQYTIQYNHRVALVYSGDVTATPVTKHWEDGGAKRCRAGGRERELSRGGPAGAVSPGRATGMYGARRVGRGCTPRVPSVARGTMSHDRSDRTPSHRRSGGATCTGRILTAAVPWPP
;
A
#
# COMPACT_ATOMS: atom_id res chain seq x y z
N MET A 1 15.17 61.50 21.53
CA MET A 1 16.43 61.95 22.18
C MET A 1 17.56 61.02 21.74
N HIS A 2 18.68 61.63 21.32
CA HIS A 2 20.04 61.12 20.99
C HIS A 2 20.18 59.89 20.04
N LYS A 3 20.55 60.00 18.75
CA LYS A 3 21.86 60.37 18.10
C LYS A 3 23.04 59.52 18.65
N ARG A 4 23.99 58.95 17.89
CA ARG A 4 24.43 59.07 16.49
C ARG A 4 25.59 58.06 16.21
N LYS A 5 25.64 57.54 14.96
CA LYS A 5 26.79 57.47 14.01
C LYS A 5 28.08 56.63 14.25
N THR A 6 28.25 55.64 13.37
CA THR A 6 29.33 55.40 12.36
C THR A 6 30.82 55.60 12.70
N ARG A 7 31.67 54.61 12.31
CA ARG A 7 32.73 54.81 11.29
C ARG A 7 33.44 53.52 10.83
N ARG A 8 33.62 53.42 9.50
CA ARG A 8 34.56 52.54 8.76
C ARG A 8 35.99 53.07 8.88
N ARG A 9 37.00 52.19 8.74
CA ARG A 9 38.30 52.48 8.08
C ARG A 9 38.83 51.26 7.32
N ARG A 10 39.34 51.53 6.12
CA ARG A 10 40.08 50.65 5.17
C ARG A 10 41.58 50.86 5.38
N VAL A 11 42.44 49.85 5.09
CA VAL A 11 43.81 49.94 4.51
C VAL A 11 44.16 48.54 3.92
N THR A 12 44.18 48.30 2.59
CA THR A 12 45.34 48.22 1.63
C THR A 12 46.50 47.29 2.07
N LEU A 13 46.67 46.07 1.51
CA LEU A 13 47.34 45.63 0.25
C LEU A 13 48.88 45.65 0.29
N ALA A 14 49.53 44.48 0.21
CA ALA A 14 50.88 44.30 -0.36
C ALA A 14 51.14 42.83 -0.74
N ILE A 15 51.65 42.64 -1.96
CA ILE A 15 51.99 41.41 -2.66
C ILE A 15 53.50 41.12 -2.48
N ALA A 16 53.90 39.85 -2.38
CA ALA A 16 55.23 39.42 -2.86
C ALA A 16 55.20 37.93 -3.28
N MET A 17 55.50 37.69 -4.55
CA MET A 17 55.80 36.40 -5.16
C MET A 17 57.24 35.97 -4.86
N GLY A 18 57.49 34.66 -4.82
CA GLY A 18 58.84 34.09 -4.89
C GLY A 18 58.80 32.56 -5.01
N ALA A 19 59.08 32.06 -6.21
CA ALA A 19 59.27 30.64 -6.53
C ALA A 19 60.74 30.22 -6.36
N VAL A 20 61.00 28.92 -6.10
CA VAL A 20 61.93 28.02 -6.83
C VAL A 20 62.33 26.78 -6.00
N VAL A 21 61.91 25.62 -6.54
CA VAL A 21 62.48 24.24 -6.64
C VAL A 21 63.81 23.90 -5.93
N ALA A 22 63.86 22.78 -5.18
CA ALA A 22 64.69 21.58 -5.46
C ALA A 22 64.69 20.49 -4.35
N GLY A 23 64.34 19.26 -4.74
CA GLY A 23 65.02 17.98 -4.44
C GLY A 23 65.33 17.52 -3.00
N GLY A 24 64.81 16.33 -2.63
CA GLY A 24 65.40 15.50 -1.58
C GLY A 24 64.48 14.38 -1.07
N LEU A 25 64.69 13.13 -1.52
CA LEU A 25 64.16 11.93 -0.89
C LEU A 25 64.81 11.72 0.48
N ALA A 26 64.01 11.55 1.55
CA ALA A 26 64.41 10.84 2.76
C ALA A 26 63.18 10.30 3.52
N ILE A 27 63.36 9.13 4.12
CA ILE A 27 62.37 8.21 4.67
C ILE A 27 62.15 8.48 6.17
N LEU A 28 60.89 8.74 6.58
CA LEU A 28 60.21 8.58 7.90
C LEU A 28 60.87 9.19 9.18
N PRO A 29 60.15 9.41 10.31
CA PRO A 29 58.70 9.36 10.59
C PRO A 29 58.14 10.72 11.10
N ILE A 30 56.88 11.07 10.82
CA ILE A 30 56.25 12.26 11.41
C ILE A 30 55.12 11.85 12.36
N THR A 31 55.35 12.17 13.62
CA THR A 31 54.35 12.39 14.66
C THR A 31 53.28 13.36 14.17
N ALA A 32 52.04 12.88 14.02
CA ALA A 32 50.91 13.72 13.70
C ALA A 32 50.49 14.53 14.94
N LEU A 33 50.75 15.85 14.91
CA LEU A 33 50.00 16.85 15.66
C LEU A 33 49.37 17.81 14.65
N ALA A 34 48.14 18.18 14.97
CA ALA A 34 47.12 18.71 14.09
C ALA A 34 47.51 19.97 13.31
N ASP A 35 47.06 20.03 12.06
CA ASP A 35 46.86 21.29 11.36
C ASP A 35 45.37 21.44 11.03
N THR A 36 44.80 22.48 11.59
CA THR A 36 43.39 22.86 11.49
C THR A 36 43.11 23.58 10.17
N THR A 37 41.92 23.31 9.63
CA THR A 37 41.19 24.05 8.59
C THR A 37 41.61 23.84 7.13
N SER A 38 40.88 22.94 6.45
CA SER A 38 40.38 23.16 5.09
C SER A 38 39.12 22.30 4.91
N GLY A 39 38.04 22.96 4.50
CA GLY A 39 36.68 22.44 4.57
C GLY A 39 36.43 21.22 3.68
N THR A 40 35.75 20.24 4.27
CA THR A 40 34.99 19.23 3.56
C THR A 40 33.52 19.44 3.90
N ALA A 41 32.70 19.67 2.87
CA ALA A 41 31.27 19.40 2.92
C ALA A 41 31.09 18.01 3.55
N GLY A 42 30.37 17.95 4.67
CA GLY A 42 30.26 16.75 5.49
C GLY A 42 29.72 15.59 4.68
N ALA A 43 30.53 14.55 4.53
CA ALA A 43 30.02 13.21 4.29
C ALA A 43 29.11 12.88 5.49
N THR A 44 27.80 12.76 5.27
CA THR A 44 26.89 12.18 6.25
C THR A 44 27.34 10.74 6.49
N SER A 45 28.15 10.55 7.54
CA SER A 45 28.59 9.24 8.02
C SER A 45 27.37 8.39 8.37
N SER A 46 27.34 7.15 7.93
CA SER A 46 26.31 6.16 8.26
C SER A 46 26.42 5.72 9.73
N THR A 47 26.16 6.61 10.68
CA THR A 47 26.28 6.29 12.12
C THR A 47 25.35 5.14 12.48
N ARG A 48 24.14 5.12 11.92
CA ARG A 48 23.17 4.02 12.12
C ARG A 48 23.70 2.65 11.67
N GLN A 49 24.42 2.59 10.54
CA GLN A 49 25.07 1.35 10.09
C GLN A 49 26.15 0.88 11.08
N GLN A 50 26.90 1.82 11.67
CA GLN A 50 27.93 1.53 12.66
C GLN A 50 27.33 1.11 14.01
N ASP A 51 26.18 1.69 14.40
CA ASP A 51 25.44 1.31 15.60
C ASP A 51 24.98 -0.15 15.50
N PHE A 52 24.42 -0.55 14.35
CA PHE A 52 24.10 -1.95 14.07
C PHE A 52 25.32 -2.86 14.13
N ALA A 53 26.44 -2.46 13.51
CA ALA A 53 27.68 -3.25 13.55
C ALA A 53 28.23 -3.41 14.98
N SER A 54 28.19 -2.33 15.78
CA SER A 54 28.67 -2.33 17.15
C SER A 54 27.80 -3.18 18.07
N ALA A 55 26.48 -3.04 18.00
CA ALA A 55 25.54 -3.86 18.77
C ALA A 55 25.61 -5.34 18.38
N ALA A 56 25.72 -5.64 17.08
CA ALA A 56 25.94 -6.99 16.58
C ALA A 56 27.22 -7.62 17.16
N ALA A 57 28.32 -6.87 17.17
CA ALA A 57 29.59 -7.32 17.73
C ALA A 57 29.52 -7.53 19.25
N GLU A 58 28.89 -6.60 19.98
CA GLU A 58 28.77 -6.64 21.44
C GLU A 58 27.96 -7.84 21.94
N TYR A 59 26.84 -8.15 21.28
CA TYR A 59 25.95 -9.24 21.69
C TYR A 59 26.13 -10.52 20.88
N HIS A 60 27.15 -10.56 20.03
CA HIS A 60 27.48 -11.70 19.15
C HIS A 60 26.30 -12.12 18.26
N VAL A 61 25.50 -11.16 17.81
CA VAL A 61 24.42 -11.36 16.85
C VAL A 61 25.00 -11.21 15.43
N PRO A 62 24.74 -12.11 14.48
CA PRO A 62 25.13 -11.91 13.09
C PRO A 62 24.51 -10.61 12.55
N SER A 63 25.35 -9.71 12.06
CA SER A 63 24.91 -8.38 11.59
C SER A 63 23.78 -8.45 10.55
N SER A 64 23.80 -9.45 9.67
CA SER A 64 22.74 -9.68 8.69
C SER A 64 21.38 -9.97 9.33
N VAL A 65 21.35 -10.74 10.42
CA VAL A 65 20.12 -11.07 11.15
C VAL A 65 19.59 -9.83 11.87
N LEU A 66 20.46 -9.09 12.56
CA LEU A 66 20.05 -7.87 13.27
C LEU A 66 19.50 -6.80 12.31
N LEU A 67 20.19 -6.57 11.19
CA LEU A 67 19.72 -5.66 10.14
C LEU A 67 18.41 -6.15 9.50
N GLY A 68 18.31 -7.43 9.17
CA GLY A 68 17.10 -7.99 8.55
C GLY A 68 15.88 -7.91 9.48
N LEU A 69 16.08 -8.14 10.79
CA LEU A 69 15.04 -7.98 11.80
C LEU A 69 14.59 -6.53 11.90
N ALA A 70 15.53 -5.60 12.09
CA ALA A 70 15.23 -4.18 12.24
C ALA A 70 14.57 -3.58 10.98
N TYR A 71 14.90 -4.10 9.80
CA TYR A 71 14.24 -3.70 8.56
C TYR A 71 12.75 -4.09 8.57
N GLN A 72 12.43 -5.30 9.02
CA GLN A 72 11.06 -5.81 9.07
C GLN A 72 10.21 -5.18 10.18
N GLU A 73 10.86 -4.69 11.23
CA GLU A 73 10.21 -4.00 12.35
C GLU A 73 9.94 -2.52 12.02
N SER A 74 10.85 -1.83 11.33
CA SER A 74 10.80 -0.36 11.21
C SER A 74 11.39 0.22 9.92
N ALA A 75 11.81 -0.60 8.96
CA ALA A 75 12.65 -0.18 7.83
C ALA A 75 13.93 0.59 8.25
N TRP A 76 14.45 0.30 9.45
CA TRP A 76 15.55 1.00 10.14
C TRP A 76 15.24 2.43 10.61
N GLU A 77 14.00 2.87 10.51
CA GLU A 77 13.58 4.20 10.92
C GLU A 77 13.62 4.39 12.44
N SER A 78 13.73 5.65 12.84
CA SER A 78 13.46 6.04 14.22
C SER A 78 12.46 7.19 14.21
N HIS A 79 11.40 7.04 15.00
CA HIS A 79 10.37 8.08 15.18
C HIS A 79 10.62 8.92 16.44
N GLY A 80 11.88 9.05 16.85
CA GLY A 80 12.26 9.74 18.09
C GLY A 80 11.61 9.11 19.32
N ALA A 81 11.15 9.95 20.25
CA ALA A 81 10.52 9.52 21.51
C ALA A 81 9.08 8.98 21.34
N GLN A 82 8.56 8.96 20.12
CA GLN A 82 7.19 8.55 19.85
C GLN A 82 7.12 7.04 19.70
N ALA A 83 6.13 6.43 20.35
CA ALA A 83 5.82 5.03 20.15
C ALA A 83 5.09 4.85 18.81
N SER A 84 5.27 3.69 18.18
CA SER A 84 4.30 3.17 17.22
C SER A 84 2.97 2.87 17.92
N ALA A 85 1.93 2.59 17.13
CA ALA A 85 0.64 2.15 17.63
C ALA A 85 0.69 0.94 18.59
N ASP A 86 1.62 0.00 18.37
CA ASP A 86 1.79 -1.17 19.23
C ASP A 86 2.70 -0.89 20.45
N GLY A 87 2.99 0.37 20.72
CA GLY A 87 3.85 0.81 21.81
C GLY A 87 5.34 0.59 21.54
N GLY A 88 5.74 0.32 20.29
CA GLY A 88 7.12 0.05 19.87
C GLY A 88 7.94 1.32 19.65
N TYR A 89 9.21 1.32 20.07
CA TYR A 89 10.11 2.46 19.91
C TYR A 89 11.34 2.10 19.09
N GLY A 90 11.81 3.07 18.29
CA GLY A 90 13.09 3.04 17.59
C GLY A 90 13.24 1.92 16.54
N PRO A 91 14.47 1.74 16.00
CA PRO A 91 14.71 0.85 14.87
C PRO A 91 14.46 -0.64 15.13
N MET A 92 14.48 -1.03 16.40
CA MET A 92 14.22 -2.41 16.83
C MET A 92 12.77 -2.61 17.30
N HIS A 93 11.94 -1.57 17.24
CA HIS A 93 10.53 -1.60 17.63
C HIS A 93 10.32 -2.22 19.04
N LEU A 94 11.14 -1.78 20.01
CA LEU A 94 11.04 -2.25 21.38
C LEU A 94 9.75 -1.74 22.03
N THR A 95 8.82 -2.65 22.32
CA THR A 95 7.49 -2.35 22.87
C THR A 95 7.51 -2.01 24.35
N ASP A 96 6.75 -0.97 24.73
CA ASP A 96 6.39 -0.66 26.11
C ASP A 96 4.99 -0.06 26.18
N VAL A 97 3.99 -0.94 26.18
CA VAL A 97 2.58 -0.56 26.17
C VAL A 97 2.12 -0.17 27.56
N THR A 98 1.58 1.04 27.71
CA THR A 98 1.00 1.49 28.98
C THR A 98 -0.52 1.23 29.02
N PRO A 99 -1.12 1.10 30.23
CA PRO A 99 -2.58 1.10 30.35
C PRO A 99 -3.25 2.34 29.73
N ALA A 100 -2.56 3.48 29.69
CA ALA A 100 -3.07 4.69 29.04
C ALA A 100 -3.13 4.52 27.52
N MET A 101 -2.09 3.94 26.90
CA MET A 101 -2.06 3.63 25.47
C MET A 101 -3.17 2.65 25.05
N MET A 102 -3.48 1.66 25.90
CA MET A 102 -4.61 0.74 25.65
C MET A 102 -5.98 1.33 26.02
N ALA A 103 -6.03 2.29 26.95
CA ALA A 103 -7.26 2.99 27.30
C ALA A 103 -7.66 4.03 26.23
N SER A 104 -6.69 4.51 25.45
CA SER A 104 -6.85 5.44 24.31
C SER A 104 -6.86 4.72 22.95
N GLY A 105 -7.22 3.44 22.89
CA GLY A 105 -7.51 2.72 21.65
C GLY A 105 -8.89 2.05 21.74
N ASP A 106 -9.66 2.01 20.64
CA ASP A 106 -11.03 1.50 20.54
C ASP A 106 -11.12 -0.02 20.65
N ALA A 107 -10.74 -0.54 21.81
CA ALA A 107 -11.71 -1.37 22.52
C ALA A 107 -12.69 -0.51 23.34
N GLY A 108 -12.45 0.81 23.51
CA GLY A 108 -13.20 1.60 24.47
C GLY A 108 -13.06 0.98 25.85
N ALA A 109 -11.82 0.81 26.33
CA ALA A 109 -11.56 0.20 27.61
C ALA A 109 -11.56 1.20 28.79
N VAL A 110 -11.92 2.46 28.54
CA VAL A 110 -12.19 3.45 29.59
C VAL A 110 -13.26 2.88 30.53
N GLY A 111 -12.85 2.51 31.75
CA GLY A 111 -13.72 1.89 32.75
C GLY A 111 -13.61 0.36 32.87
N ARG A 112 -12.80 -0.32 32.07
CA ARG A 112 -12.49 -1.75 32.26
C ARG A 112 -11.54 -1.96 33.45
N SER A 113 -11.94 -2.81 34.38
CA SER A 113 -11.16 -3.13 35.59
C SER A 113 -9.91 -3.99 35.32
N ASP A 114 -9.81 -4.62 34.14
CA ASP A 114 -8.77 -5.59 33.78
C ASP A 114 -7.70 -5.03 32.81
N LEU A 115 -7.77 -3.75 32.43
CA LEU A 115 -6.74 -3.09 31.62
C LEU A 115 -5.33 -3.21 32.21
N LYS A 116 -5.21 -3.06 33.53
CA LYS A 116 -3.93 -3.18 34.22
C LYS A 116 -3.35 -4.59 34.11
N SER A 117 -4.20 -5.63 34.10
CA SER A 117 -3.75 -7.01 33.90
C SER A 117 -3.42 -7.32 32.44
N MET A 118 -4.12 -6.72 31.47
CA MET A 118 -3.79 -6.88 30.05
C MET A 118 -2.46 -6.21 29.71
N ALA A 119 -2.21 -5.01 30.25
CA ALA A 119 -0.98 -4.25 30.02
C ALA A 119 0.22 -5.05 30.52
N ALA A 120 0.06 -5.71 31.67
CA ALA A 120 1.11 -6.45 32.34
C ALA A 120 1.62 -7.69 31.57
N ASN A 121 1.07 -8.00 30.39
CA ASN A 121 1.58 -9.08 29.56
C ASN A 121 3.04 -8.78 29.16
N PRO A 122 4.01 -9.63 29.54
CA PRO A 122 5.42 -9.39 29.22
C PRO A 122 5.74 -9.24 27.72
N ALA A 123 4.90 -9.80 26.84
CA ALA A 123 4.99 -9.63 25.39
C ALA A 123 4.89 -8.15 24.94
N LEU A 124 4.24 -7.30 25.74
CA LEU A 124 4.03 -5.89 25.44
C LEU A 124 5.12 -4.96 26.00
N HIS A 125 6.13 -5.52 26.69
CA HIS A 125 7.15 -4.78 27.44
C HIS A 125 8.58 -5.21 27.09
N THR A 126 8.84 -5.43 25.80
CA THR A 126 10.17 -5.84 25.32
C THR A 126 11.25 -4.77 25.56
N LEU A 127 10.88 -3.49 25.63
CA LEU A 127 11.78 -2.39 26.00
C LEU A 127 12.28 -2.50 27.45
N GLN A 128 11.41 -2.87 28.38
CA GLN A 128 11.81 -3.06 29.78
C GLN A 128 12.73 -4.28 29.93
N ALA A 129 12.48 -5.34 29.14
CA ALA A 129 13.38 -6.49 29.07
C ALA A 129 14.77 -6.07 28.52
N ALA A 130 14.80 -5.26 27.46
CA ALA A 130 16.03 -4.72 26.90
C ALA A 130 16.78 -3.81 27.88
N ALA A 131 16.08 -2.97 28.66
CA ALA A 131 16.66 -2.13 29.70
C ALA A 131 17.41 -2.98 30.74
N LYS A 132 16.81 -4.07 31.21
CA LYS A 132 17.43 -5.01 32.16
C LYS A 132 18.66 -5.72 31.58
N LEU A 133 18.62 -6.08 30.30
CA LEU A 133 19.72 -6.78 29.64
C LEU A 133 20.93 -5.87 29.36
N THR A 134 20.70 -4.58 29.12
CA THR A 134 21.74 -3.61 28.73
C THR A 134 22.22 -2.74 29.89
N GLY A 135 21.42 -2.59 30.95
CA GLY A 135 21.65 -1.61 32.01
C GLY A 135 21.33 -0.17 31.62
N LEU A 136 20.78 0.06 30.42
CA LEU A 136 20.35 1.38 29.94
C LEU A 136 19.01 1.77 30.57
N SER A 137 18.75 3.08 30.65
CA SER A 137 17.44 3.58 31.06
C SER A 137 16.40 3.35 29.96
N GLU A 138 15.15 3.14 30.35
CA GLU A 138 14.03 3.07 29.41
C GLU A 138 13.93 4.34 28.56
N ASP A 139 14.19 5.52 29.14
CA ASP A 139 14.16 6.79 28.41
C ASP A 139 15.19 6.84 27.28
N ALA A 140 16.40 6.30 27.51
CA ALA A 140 17.41 6.19 26.46
C ALA A 140 16.95 5.22 25.35
N LEU A 141 16.39 4.07 25.71
CA LEU A 141 15.88 3.11 24.73
C LEU A 141 14.70 3.65 23.91
N ARG A 142 13.90 4.58 24.46
CA ARG A 142 12.81 5.24 23.74
C ARG A 142 13.32 6.32 22.78
N LYS A 143 14.36 7.08 23.15
CA LYS A 143 14.73 8.33 22.47
C LYS A 143 15.98 8.24 21.59
N ASP A 144 16.90 7.35 21.92
CA ASP A 144 18.20 7.22 21.25
C ASP A 144 18.21 5.97 20.35
N PRO A 145 18.30 6.13 19.02
CA PRO A 145 18.38 5.02 18.08
C PRO A 145 19.52 4.04 18.39
N ALA A 146 20.69 4.52 18.80
CA ALA A 146 21.84 3.66 19.08
C ALA A 146 21.60 2.80 20.33
N ALA A 147 21.05 3.41 21.38
CA ALA A 147 20.61 2.70 22.58
C ALA A 147 19.54 1.65 22.25
N ASN A 148 18.55 2.01 21.43
CA ASN A 148 17.48 1.11 20.99
C ASN A 148 18.01 -0.10 20.20
N ILE A 149 18.92 0.13 19.25
CA ILE A 149 19.61 -0.92 18.48
C ILE A 149 20.37 -1.86 19.42
N ARG A 150 21.11 -1.30 20.39
CA ARG A 150 21.82 -2.06 21.42
C ARG A 150 20.86 -2.90 22.27
N GLY A 151 19.72 -2.34 22.66
CA GLY A 151 18.65 -3.01 23.39
C GLY A 151 18.04 -4.18 22.62
N GLY A 152 17.68 -3.99 21.35
CA GLY A 152 17.14 -5.05 20.50
C GLY A 152 18.14 -6.17 20.22
N ALA A 153 19.41 -5.84 20.01
CA ALA A 153 20.47 -6.84 19.87
C ALA A 153 20.64 -7.70 21.15
N ALA A 154 20.63 -7.06 22.33
CA ALA A 154 20.69 -7.76 23.60
C ALA A 154 19.49 -8.68 23.82
N LEU A 155 18.28 -8.20 23.48
CA LEU A 155 17.04 -8.97 23.57
C LEU A 155 17.06 -10.19 22.65
N LEU A 156 17.45 -10.00 21.38
CA LEU A 156 17.54 -11.09 20.40
C LEU A 156 18.59 -12.13 20.82
N ALA A 157 19.75 -11.71 21.32
CA ALA A 157 20.77 -12.62 21.84
C ALA A 157 20.28 -13.39 23.08
N SER A 158 19.48 -12.77 23.94
CA SER A 158 18.83 -13.44 25.08
C SER A 158 17.85 -14.53 24.61
N TYR A 159 17.06 -14.25 23.57
CA TYR A 159 16.16 -15.23 22.97
C TYR A 159 16.90 -16.39 22.32
N GLU A 160 18.01 -16.13 21.62
CA GLU A 160 18.82 -17.18 21.03
C GLU A 160 19.45 -18.10 22.08
N LYS A 161 19.96 -17.54 23.19
CA LYS A 161 20.41 -18.34 24.34
C LYS A 161 19.31 -19.23 24.91
N GLN A 162 18.06 -18.76 24.95
CA GLN A 162 16.93 -19.56 25.43
C GLN A 162 16.54 -20.67 24.45
N VAL A 163 16.63 -20.42 23.14
CA VAL A 163 16.22 -21.38 22.09
C VAL A 163 17.30 -22.42 21.76
N ALA A 164 18.57 -22.01 21.79
CA ALA A 164 19.69 -22.81 21.32
C ALA A 164 20.77 -23.07 22.39
N GLY A 165 20.68 -22.45 23.56
CA GLY A 165 21.67 -22.60 24.65
C GLY A 165 23.00 -21.89 24.39
N SER A 166 23.16 -21.22 23.24
CA SER A 166 24.38 -20.51 22.83
C SER A 166 24.02 -19.33 21.91
N VAL A 167 25.01 -18.54 21.51
CA VAL A 167 24.88 -17.49 20.47
C VAL A 167 25.78 -17.85 19.29
N PRO A 168 25.30 -18.65 18.32
CA PRO A 168 26.11 -19.10 17.20
C PRO A 168 26.45 -17.93 16.26
N SER A 169 27.64 -17.95 15.65
CA SER A 169 28.02 -16.97 14.64
C SER A 169 27.32 -17.16 13.29
N ASP A 170 26.75 -18.34 13.05
CA ASP A 170 26.04 -18.67 11.81
C ASP A 170 24.64 -18.05 11.82
N ALA A 171 24.39 -17.12 10.89
CA ALA A 171 23.11 -16.47 10.69
C ALA A 171 21.95 -17.45 10.48
N ALA A 172 22.17 -18.64 9.89
CA ALA A 172 21.12 -19.62 9.68
C ALA A 172 20.52 -20.17 10.98
N GLN A 173 21.25 -20.09 12.09
CA GLN A 173 20.86 -20.68 13.38
C GLN A 173 20.03 -19.73 14.26
N TRP A 174 19.66 -18.54 13.79
CA TRP A 174 18.93 -17.57 14.61
C TRP A 174 17.41 -17.59 14.40
N TYR A 175 16.89 -18.54 13.61
CA TYR A 175 15.50 -18.52 13.15
C TYR A 175 14.50 -18.57 14.30
N GLY A 176 14.77 -19.40 15.32
CA GLY A 176 13.90 -19.48 16.49
C GLY A 176 13.89 -18.20 17.34
N ALA A 177 15.04 -17.53 17.51
CA ALA A 177 15.10 -16.25 18.22
C ALA A 177 14.37 -15.13 17.46
N VAL A 178 14.54 -15.08 16.13
CA VAL A 178 13.81 -14.15 15.27
C VAL A 178 12.30 -14.41 15.34
N ALA A 179 11.87 -15.68 15.27
CA ALA A 179 10.47 -16.04 15.40
C ALA A 179 9.89 -15.65 16.77
N ARG A 180 10.67 -15.80 17.85
CA ARG A 180 10.28 -15.37 19.20
C ARG A 180 10.15 -13.84 19.30
N TYR A 181 10.92 -13.09 18.52
CA TYR A 181 10.95 -11.63 18.58
C TYR A 181 9.57 -11.01 18.28
N SER A 182 8.76 -11.62 17.41
CA SER A 182 7.39 -11.16 17.11
C SER A 182 6.41 -11.21 18.28
N GLN A 183 6.79 -11.87 19.39
CA GLN A 183 5.95 -12.10 20.56
C GLN A 183 4.63 -12.87 20.30
N SER A 184 4.43 -13.39 19.08
CA SER A 184 3.18 -14.09 18.77
C SER A 184 3.08 -15.41 19.55
N PRO A 185 1.92 -15.69 20.17
CA PRO A 185 1.67 -16.98 20.82
C PRO A 185 1.38 -18.09 19.79
N GLN A 186 1.25 -17.76 18.50
CA GLN A 186 0.92 -18.69 17.43
C GLN A 186 2.16 -19.05 16.61
N LYS A 187 2.35 -20.36 16.41
CA LYS A 187 3.49 -20.90 15.67
C LYS A 187 3.56 -20.39 14.23
N ARG A 188 2.42 -20.29 13.55
CA ARG A 188 2.34 -19.85 12.16
C ARG A 188 2.78 -18.39 12.01
N ASP A 189 2.34 -17.51 12.91
CA ASP A 189 2.63 -16.08 12.83
C ASP A 189 4.10 -15.79 13.16
N ALA A 190 4.62 -16.40 14.22
CA ALA A 190 6.05 -16.32 14.57
C ALA A 190 6.95 -16.85 13.43
N ALA A 191 6.57 -17.96 12.80
CA ALA A 191 7.27 -18.48 11.62
C ALA A 191 7.15 -17.54 10.41
N GLY A 192 5.97 -16.95 10.17
CA GLY A 192 5.74 -16.00 9.09
C GLY A 192 6.65 -14.77 9.19
N PHE A 193 6.70 -14.15 10.37
CA PHE A 193 7.61 -13.05 10.66
C PHE A 193 9.08 -13.42 10.39
N ALA A 194 9.54 -14.55 10.93
CA ALA A 194 10.90 -15.01 10.69
C ALA A 194 11.18 -15.29 9.20
N ASN A 195 10.22 -15.85 8.46
CA ASN A 195 10.36 -16.05 7.03
C ASN A 195 10.58 -14.73 6.28
N ARG A 196 9.88 -13.64 6.63
CA ARG A 196 10.09 -12.32 6.01
C ARG A 196 11.46 -11.73 6.34
N VAL A 197 11.91 -11.84 7.60
CA VAL A 197 13.26 -11.45 8.01
C VAL A 197 14.32 -12.18 7.18
N TYR A 198 14.21 -13.51 7.03
CA TYR A 198 15.18 -14.28 6.24
C TYR A 198 15.05 -14.09 4.73
N ALA A 199 13.87 -13.72 4.23
CA ALA A 199 13.72 -13.27 2.85
C ALA A 199 14.51 -11.97 2.62
N THR A 200 14.40 -11.01 3.54
CA THR A 200 15.17 -9.76 3.54
C THR A 200 16.68 -10.03 3.64
N VAL A 201 17.12 -10.92 4.55
CA VAL A 201 18.53 -11.35 4.64
C VAL A 201 19.05 -11.92 3.32
N ARG A 202 18.26 -12.75 2.64
CA ARG A 202 18.68 -13.37 1.38
C ARG A 202 18.67 -12.40 0.20
N GLY A 203 17.72 -11.47 0.16
CA GLY A 203 17.55 -10.49 -0.91
C GLY A 203 18.42 -9.24 -0.77
N GLY A 204 18.81 -8.91 0.46
CA GLY A 204 19.41 -7.63 0.79
C GLY A 204 18.37 -6.49 0.80
N ALA A 205 18.74 -5.37 1.39
CA ALA A 205 17.93 -4.15 1.43
C ALA A 205 18.83 -2.92 1.54
N GLY A 206 18.34 -1.75 1.13
CA GLY A 206 19.07 -0.50 1.24
C GLY A 206 18.14 0.69 1.28
N VAL A 207 18.21 1.47 2.36
CA VAL A 207 17.34 2.62 2.61
C VAL A 207 18.20 3.81 3.06
N THR A 208 17.81 5.01 2.65
CA THR A 208 18.25 6.23 3.33
C THR A 208 17.10 6.65 4.24
N THR A 209 17.31 6.55 5.54
CA THR A 209 16.25 6.81 6.54
C THR A 209 15.83 8.27 6.54
N LYS A 210 14.70 8.59 7.16
CA LYS A 210 14.15 9.95 7.25
C LYS A 210 15.11 10.94 7.90
N ASP A 211 15.91 10.50 8.87
CA ASP A 211 16.97 11.29 9.50
C ASP A 211 18.30 11.31 8.72
N GLY A 212 18.30 10.86 7.47
CA GLY A 212 19.42 10.96 6.53
C GLY A 212 20.47 9.87 6.66
N GLN A 213 20.22 8.81 7.43
CA GLN A 213 21.18 7.72 7.62
C GLN A 213 21.08 6.73 6.47
N ARG A 214 22.21 6.43 5.82
CA ARG A 214 22.26 5.32 4.86
C ARG A 214 22.48 4.01 5.61
N VAL A 215 21.54 3.09 5.46
CA VAL A 215 21.65 1.72 5.98
C VAL A 215 21.48 0.72 4.85
N ARG A 216 22.29 -0.33 4.88
CA ARG A 216 22.34 -1.37 3.88
C ARG A 216 22.55 -2.73 4.52
N LEU A 217 21.80 -3.69 4.02
CA LEU A 217 21.96 -5.11 4.23
C LEU A 217 22.36 -5.73 2.90
N ASP A 218 23.59 -6.25 2.82
CA ASP A 218 24.01 -7.01 1.65
C ASP A 218 23.27 -8.34 1.57
N ALA A 219 22.90 -8.72 0.34
CA ALA A 219 22.19 -9.95 0.07
C ALA A 219 23.04 -11.17 0.45
N ALA A 220 22.49 -12.07 1.26
CA ALA A 220 23.11 -13.32 1.64
C ALA A 220 22.31 -14.53 1.08
N PRO A 221 22.28 -14.75 -0.25
CA PRO A 221 21.39 -15.71 -0.88
C PRO A 221 21.68 -17.17 -0.50
N ALA A 222 22.87 -17.45 0.07
CA ALA A 222 23.29 -18.76 0.54
C ALA A 222 22.71 -19.13 1.92
N VAL A 223 22.22 -18.17 2.70
CA VAL A 223 21.64 -18.44 4.04
C VAL A 223 20.42 -19.35 3.91
N ARG A 224 20.38 -20.41 4.70
CA ARG A 224 19.27 -21.36 4.78
C ARG A 224 18.80 -21.44 6.24
N PRO A 225 17.73 -20.73 6.63
CA PRO A 225 17.32 -20.69 8.04
C PRO A 225 16.98 -22.09 8.57
N ALA A 226 17.38 -22.35 9.81
CA ALA A 226 17.01 -23.55 10.56
C ALA A 226 15.55 -23.46 11.04
N THR A 227 14.59 -23.53 10.11
CA THR A 227 13.16 -23.27 10.37
C THR A 227 12.55 -24.17 11.45
N ALA A 228 13.08 -25.38 11.64
CA ALA A 228 12.67 -26.31 12.69
C ALA A 228 12.89 -25.77 14.12
N GLN A 229 13.71 -24.72 14.31
CA GLN A 229 13.90 -24.11 15.63
C GLN A 229 12.61 -23.50 16.21
N VAL A 230 11.63 -23.14 15.38
CA VAL A 230 10.34 -22.63 15.85
C VAL A 230 9.59 -23.66 16.72
N ASP A 231 9.86 -24.95 16.55
CA ASP A 231 9.26 -26.02 17.35
C ASP A 231 9.69 -25.95 18.82
N ARG A 232 10.88 -25.39 19.09
CA ARG A 232 11.42 -25.21 20.45
C ARG A 232 10.73 -24.09 21.23
N LEU A 233 9.93 -23.26 20.55
CA LEU A 233 9.16 -22.19 21.19
C LEU A 233 7.86 -22.71 21.82
N HIS A 234 7.44 -23.95 21.51
CA HIS A 234 6.22 -24.57 22.02
C HIS A 234 4.95 -23.70 21.84
N LEU A 235 4.88 -22.96 20.74
CA LEU A 235 3.77 -22.06 20.42
C LEU A 235 2.49 -22.82 20.04
N LYS A 236 1.34 -22.14 20.17
CA LYS A 236 0.04 -22.71 19.80
C LYS A 236 0.00 -23.00 18.30
N THR A 237 -0.58 -24.13 17.93
CA THR A 237 -0.85 -24.49 16.54
C THR A 237 -2.35 -24.32 16.30
N ALA A 238 -2.73 -23.29 15.55
CA ALA A 238 -4.10 -23.16 15.07
C ALA A 238 -4.39 -24.24 14.02
N ALA A 239 -5.60 -24.79 14.04
CA ALA A 239 -6.06 -25.64 12.92
C ALA A 239 -6.11 -24.78 11.66
N ALA A 240 -5.46 -25.23 10.58
CA ALA A 240 -5.55 -24.57 9.29
C ALA A 240 -6.99 -24.73 8.78
N THR A 241 -7.78 -23.67 8.90
CA THR A 241 -8.93 -23.48 8.02
C THR A 241 -8.40 -23.06 6.65
N ASP A 242 -9.08 -23.50 5.57
CA ASP A 242 -8.77 -23.08 4.21
C ASP A 242 -8.98 -21.56 4.10
N THR A 243 -7.90 -20.81 4.27
CA THR A 243 -7.85 -19.35 4.22
C THR A 243 -7.32 -18.93 2.86
N GLU A 244 -7.87 -17.83 2.33
CA GLU A 244 -7.53 -17.28 1.04
C GLU A 244 -6.45 -16.21 1.18
N CYS A 245 -5.29 -16.63 1.68
CA CYS A 245 -4.14 -15.80 1.97
C CYS A 245 -2.87 -16.41 1.36
N PRO A 246 -1.88 -15.61 0.93
CA PRO A 246 -0.61 -16.14 0.47
C PRO A 246 0.14 -16.83 1.62
N PRO A 247 0.99 -17.84 1.34
CA PRO A 247 1.72 -18.58 2.38
C PRO A 247 2.61 -17.72 3.30
N ALA A 248 3.08 -16.57 2.79
CA ALA A 248 3.92 -15.63 3.53
C ALA A 248 3.16 -14.83 4.60
N VAL A 249 1.82 -14.82 4.54
CA VAL A 249 0.97 -14.04 5.44
C VAL A 249 0.34 -14.98 6.48
N PRO A 250 0.58 -14.75 7.78
CA PRO A 250 -0.11 -15.48 8.82
C PRO A 250 -1.60 -15.12 8.78
N CYS A 251 -2.42 -16.12 8.52
CA CYS A 251 -3.83 -15.92 8.23
C CYS A 251 -4.66 -16.94 8.98
N THR A 252 -5.62 -16.43 9.73
CA THR A 252 -6.62 -17.19 10.47
C THR A 252 -8.01 -16.87 9.92
N PHE A 253 -9.02 -17.64 10.33
CA PHE A 253 -10.40 -17.40 9.92
C PHE A 253 -11.29 -17.20 11.15
N VAL A 254 -12.01 -16.08 11.19
CA VAL A 254 -13.07 -15.81 12.17
C VAL A 254 -14.28 -15.34 11.38
N PRO A 255 -15.39 -16.10 11.33
CA PRO A 255 -16.55 -15.73 10.52
C PRO A 255 -17.01 -14.29 10.81
N GLY A 256 -17.14 -13.49 9.75
CA GLY A 256 -17.79 -12.18 9.79
C GLY A 256 -19.29 -12.28 10.03
N SER A 257 -19.90 -11.14 10.32
CA SER A 257 -21.32 -11.06 10.65
C SER A 257 -22.19 -11.62 9.51
N PRO A 258 -23.08 -12.59 9.78
CA PRO A 258 -24.06 -13.04 8.81
C PRO A 258 -25.06 -11.95 8.37
N ALA A 259 -25.25 -10.90 9.17
CA ALA A 259 -26.09 -9.74 8.80
C ALA A 259 -25.32 -8.72 7.93
N GLY A 260 -23.99 -8.73 8.00
CA GLY A 260 -23.12 -7.83 7.26
C GLY A 260 -22.57 -8.40 5.95
N LEU A 261 -23.17 -9.47 5.41
CA LEU A 261 -22.72 -10.08 4.17
C LEU A 261 -23.87 -10.65 3.33
N GLN A 262 -23.56 -10.91 2.07
CA GLN A 262 -24.39 -11.68 1.18
C GLN A 262 -23.62 -12.85 0.57
N VAL A 263 -24.14 -14.06 0.80
CA VAL A 263 -23.63 -15.28 0.17
C VAL A 263 -23.72 -15.15 -1.35
N SER A 264 -22.64 -15.51 -2.03
CA SER A 264 -22.51 -15.48 -3.48
C SER A 264 -21.52 -16.55 -3.94
N ASN A 265 -21.16 -16.52 -5.22
CA ASN A 265 -20.18 -17.40 -5.81
C ASN A 265 -19.28 -16.65 -6.80
N ARG A 266 -18.83 -15.45 -6.42
CA ARG A 266 -17.96 -14.62 -7.26
C ARG A 266 -16.56 -15.25 -7.39
N PRO A 267 -15.88 -15.15 -8.54
CA PRO A 267 -16.37 -14.65 -9.82
C PRO A 267 -17.09 -15.72 -10.67
N ALA A 268 -17.30 -16.93 -10.15
CA ALA A 268 -17.88 -18.05 -10.89
C ALA A 268 -19.32 -17.81 -11.38
N ASN A 269 -20.06 -16.89 -10.75
CA ASN A 269 -21.38 -16.46 -11.21
C ASN A 269 -21.34 -15.28 -12.21
N GLY A 270 -20.15 -14.85 -12.67
CA GLY A 270 -19.98 -13.81 -13.67
C GLY A 270 -19.77 -12.40 -13.10
N ILE A 271 -19.94 -12.19 -11.79
CA ILE A 271 -19.62 -10.90 -11.15
C ILE A 271 -18.11 -10.82 -10.97
N LYS A 272 -17.47 -9.85 -11.63
CA LYS A 272 -16.03 -9.63 -11.52
C LYS A 272 -15.67 -9.06 -10.16
N ILE A 273 -14.57 -9.52 -9.58
CA ILE A 273 -13.89 -8.85 -8.46
C ILE A 273 -12.75 -8.06 -9.09
N ASP A 274 -12.80 -6.74 -9.03
CA ASP A 274 -11.83 -5.87 -9.69
C ASP A 274 -11.31 -4.73 -8.83
N THR A 275 -11.75 -4.65 -7.58
CA THR A 275 -11.37 -3.58 -6.66
C THR A 275 -10.97 -4.16 -5.30
N ILE A 276 -9.97 -3.55 -4.66
CA ILE A 276 -9.65 -3.78 -3.26
C ILE A 276 -9.79 -2.43 -2.55
N VAL A 277 -10.52 -2.41 -1.44
CA VAL A 277 -10.70 -1.19 -0.63
C VAL A 277 -9.94 -1.36 0.68
N ILE A 278 -9.05 -0.40 0.94
CA ILE A 278 -8.25 -0.25 2.14
C ILE A 278 -9.05 0.60 3.12
N HIS A 279 -9.19 0.09 4.33
CA HIS A 279 -9.88 0.72 5.43
C HIS A 279 -8.98 0.80 6.65
N ASP A 280 -9.36 1.63 7.62
CA ASP A 280 -8.96 1.42 9.00
C ASP A 280 -10.18 1.22 9.89
N LEU A 281 -9.97 0.47 10.97
CA LEU A 281 -11.03 0.04 11.87
C LEU A 281 -11.65 1.20 12.66
N GLU A 282 -10.96 2.35 12.72
CA GLU A 282 -11.11 3.30 13.82
C GLU A 282 -11.15 2.51 15.14
N GLY A 283 -10.12 1.67 15.34
CA GLY A 283 -10.11 0.74 16.44
C GLY A 283 -9.00 -0.28 16.52
N THR A 284 -9.01 -1.00 17.64
CA THR A 284 -8.06 -2.10 17.91
C THR A 284 -8.45 -3.35 17.14
N TYR A 285 -7.48 -4.20 16.84
CA TYR A 285 -7.68 -5.43 16.09
C TYR A 285 -8.70 -6.38 16.74
N ASP A 286 -8.55 -6.67 18.04
CA ASP A 286 -9.43 -7.61 18.75
C ASP A 286 -10.88 -7.09 18.84
N SER A 287 -11.04 -5.79 19.07
CA SER A 287 -12.35 -5.13 19.11
C SER A 287 -13.01 -5.13 17.73
N GLY A 288 -12.24 -4.77 16.69
CA GLY A 288 -12.70 -4.78 15.30
C GLY A 288 -13.16 -6.17 14.87
N VAL A 289 -12.35 -7.21 15.08
CA VAL A 289 -12.72 -8.61 14.78
C VAL A 289 -13.97 -9.03 15.55
N ALA A 290 -14.08 -8.72 16.85
CA ALA A 290 -15.25 -9.06 17.64
C ALA A 290 -16.53 -8.33 17.15
N SER A 291 -16.41 -7.04 16.81
CA SER A 291 -17.50 -6.22 16.30
C SER A 291 -17.98 -6.69 14.92
N LEU A 292 -17.04 -6.96 14.02
CA LEU A 292 -17.32 -7.42 12.65
C LEU A 292 -17.81 -8.88 12.62
N ALA A 293 -17.57 -9.67 13.66
CA ALA A 293 -18.13 -11.02 13.84
C ALA A 293 -19.50 -11.02 14.54
N ASN A 294 -19.93 -9.89 15.14
CA ASN A 294 -21.18 -9.82 15.87
C ASN A 294 -22.37 -10.06 14.91
N PRO A 295 -23.23 -11.08 15.14
CA PRO A 295 -24.32 -11.42 14.24
C PRO A 295 -25.37 -10.34 14.00
N SER A 296 -25.46 -9.33 14.87
CA SER A 296 -26.37 -8.19 14.66
C SER A 296 -25.74 -7.02 13.90
N ASN A 297 -24.43 -7.07 13.65
CA ASN A 297 -23.75 -6.00 12.92
C ASN A 297 -24.06 -6.09 11.42
N SER A 298 -24.59 -5.02 10.84
CA SER A 298 -24.92 -4.97 9.41
C SER A 298 -23.72 -4.70 8.51
N VAL A 299 -22.50 -4.63 9.06
CA VAL A 299 -21.26 -4.52 8.31
C VAL A 299 -20.33 -5.70 8.57
N SER A 300 -19.50 -6.01 7.59
CA SER A 300 -18.40 -6.97 7.71
C SER A 300 -17.33 -6.65 6.67
N THR A 301 -16.15 -7.26 6.78
CA THR A 301 -15.06 -7.13 5.82
C THR A 301 -14.55 -8.50 5.38
N ASN A 302 -13.73 -8.55 4.32
CA ASN A 302 -13.10 -9.80 3.93
C ASN A 302 -11.89 -10.11 4.80
N TYR A 303 -11.08 -9.11 5.16
CA TYR A 303 -9.86 -9.28 5.94
C TYR A 303 -9.68 -8.17 6.98
N VAL A 304 -9.08 -8.52 8.13
CA VAL A 304 -8.63 -7.58 9.16
C VAL A 304 -7.14 -7.79 9.41
N MET A 305 -6.38 -6.71 9.46
CA MET A 305 -4.93 -6.66 9.59
C MET A 305 -4.54 -6.10 10.96
N ARG A 306 -3.76 -6.86 11.74
CA ARG A 306 -3.21 -6.41 13.01
C ARG A 306 -1.97 -5.54 12.78
N SER A 307 -1.84 -4.45 13.52
CA SER A 307 -0.72 -3.50 13.37
C SER A 307 0.61 -4.10 13.84
N SER A 308 0.63 -4.77 15.01
CA SER A 308 1.86 -5.29 15.64
C SER A 308 2.72 -6.26 14.84
N ASP A 309 2.12 -7.14 14.04
CA ASP A 309 2.87 -8.20 13.36
C ASP A 309 2.40 -8.48 11.92
N GLY A 310 1.40 -7.73 11.46
CA GLY A 310 0.76 -7.94 10.17
C GLY A 310 0.01 -9.27 10.08
N ALA A 311 -0.43 -9.84 11.22
CA ALA A 311 -1.29 -11.02 11.21
C ALA A 311 -2.67 -10.67 10.63
N VAL A 312 -3.25 -11.64 9.92
CA VAL A 312 -4.49 -11.44 9.16
C VAL A 312 -5.58 -12.36 9.68
N THR A 313 -6.77 -11.80 9.84
CA THR A 313 -8.00 -12.58 9.99
C THR A 313 -8.83 -12.41 8.74
N GLN A 314 -9.01 -13.50 7.99
CA GLN A 314 -10.06 -13.54 6.98
C GLN A 314 -11.40 -13.73 7.67
N MET A 315 -12.38 -12.88 7.36
CA MET A 315 -13.71 -12.92 7.95
C MET A 315 -14.80 -13.36 6.99
N VAL A 316 -14.72 -12.91 5.73
CA VAL A 316 -15.67 -13.29 4.68
C VAL A 316 -14.90 -13.90 3.50
N PRO A 317 -15.24 -15.13 3.05
CA PRO A 317 -14.68 -15.72 1.84
C PRO A 317 -14.84 -14.76 0.65
N THR A 318 -13.81 -14.62 -0.18
CA THR A 318 -13.79 -13.68 -1.32
C THR A 318 -14.90 -13.93 -2.34
N LYS A 319 -15.43 -15.16 -2.40
CA LYS A 319 -16.60 -15.49 -3.23
C LYS A 319 -17.90 -14.82 -2.76
N ASP A 320 -18.00 -14.49 -1.49
CA ASP A 320 -19.15 -13.85 -0.85
C ASP A 320 -18.94 -12.33 -0.82
N ILE A 321 -20.02 -11.57 -0.66
CA ILE A 321 -20.02 -10.11 -0.69
C ILE A 321 -20.03 -9.59 0.74
N ALA A 322 -18.93 -9.00 1.20
CA ALA A 322 -18.88 -8.30 2.48
C ALA A 322 -19.48 -6.89 2.34
N PHE A 323 -20.16 -6.40 3.36
CA PHE A 323 -20.71 -5.03 3.38
C PHE A 323 -19.75 -4.08 4.10
N HIS A 324 -18.74 -3.59 3.38
CA HIS A 324 -17.68 -2.74 3.94
C HIS A 324 -17.70 -1.31 3.39
N ALA A 325 -17.99 -1.11 2.11
CA ALA A 325 -17.76 0.18 1.45
C ALA A 325 -18.93 1.19 1.53
N GLY A 326 -20.01 0.88 2.24
CA GLY A 326 -21.22 1.74 2.29
C GLY A 326 -22.01 1.83 0.96
N ASN A 327 -21.57 1.11 -0.07
CA ASN A 327 -22.18 1.07 -1.39
C ASN A 327 -22.24 -0.37 -1.90
N TYR A 328 -23.45 -0.93 -2.01
CA TYR A 328 -23.63 -2.32 -2.42
C TYR A 328 -23.09 -2.59 -3.84
N SER A 329 -23.25 -1.64 -4.77
CA SER A 329 -22.71 -1.77 -6.12
C SER A 329 -21.18 -1.88 -6.11
N SER A 330 -20.50 -1.15 -5.22
CA SER A 330 -19.05 -1.31 -5.02
C SER A 330 -18.73 -2.67 -4.36
N ASN A 331 -19.45 -3.04 -3.28
CA ASN A 331 -19.26 -4.32 -2.58
C ASN A 331 -19.39 -5.54 -3.51
N LEU A 332 -20.24 -5.48 -4.53
CA LEU A 332 -20.37 -6.52 -5.56
C LEU A 332 -19.04 -6.82 -6.28
N HIS A 333 -18.16 -5.83 -6.39
CA HIS A 333 -16.93 -5.88 -7.17
C HIS A 333 -15.65 -5.76 -6.32
N SER A 334 -15.79 -5.52 -5.02
CA SER A 334 -14.66 -5.30 -4.13
C SER A 334 -14.37 -6.44 -3.16
N ILE A 335 -13.16 -6.37 -2.61
CA ILE A 335 -12.70 -7.02 -1.38
C ILE A 335 -12.30 -5.92 -0.40
N GLY A 336 -12.82 -5.98 0.84
CA GLY A 336 -12.44 -5.05 1.91
C GLY A 336 -11.28 -5.56 2.75
N ILE A 337 -10.33 -4.69 3.09
CA ILE A 337 -9.24 -4.97 4.03
C ILE A 337 -9.22 -3.87 5.10
N GLU A 338 -9.58 -4.25 6.31
CA GLU A 338 -9.54 -3.41 7.51
C GLU A 338 -8.15 -3.44 8.15
N HIS A 339 -7.66 -2.27 8.56
CA HIS A 339 -6.41 -2.13 9.27
C HIS A 339 -6.67 -1.63 10.69
N GLU A 340 -6.08 -2.29 11.69
CA GLU A 340 -6.01 -1.70 13.03
C GLU A 340 -5.35 -0.32 12.97
N GLY A 341 -6.07 0.71 13.44
CA GLY A 341 -5.67 2.10 13.29
C GLY A 341 -6.79 3.10 13.54
N TYR A 342 -6.42 4.38 13.42
CA TYR A 342 -7.32 5.55 13.45
C TYR A 342 -6.80 6.57 12.47
N ALA A 343 -7.64 7.01 11.53
CA ALA A 343 -7.22 7.94 10.49
C ALA A 343 -6.69 9.27 11.06
N ALA A 344 -7.27 9.74 12.18
CA ALA A 344 -6.93 11.03 12.79
C ALA A 344 -5.64 11.05 13.63
N GLN A 345 -5.09 9.88 13.97
CA GLN A 345 -3.91 9.78 14.86
C GLN A 345 -2.58 9.78 14.11
N GLY A 346 -2.60 9.97 12.79
CA GLY A 346 -1.36 10.08 12.01
C GLY A 346 -0.80 8.72 11.57
N ALA A 347 0.37 8.76 10.91
CA ALA A 347 1.01 7.57 10.33
C ALA A 347 1.50 6.54 11.37
N THR A 348 1.39 6.83 12.67
CA THR A 348 1.85 5.96 13.75
C THR A 348 1.10 4.62 13.83
N TRP A 349 -0.11 4.52 13.25
CA TRP A 349 -0.91 3.28 13.22
C TRP A 349 -0.59 2.34 12.06
N TYR A 350 0.00 2.86 10.99
CA TYR A 350 0.31 2.08 9.81
C TYR A 350 1.79 1.67 9.87
N THR A 351 2.05 0.53 10.52
CA THR A 351 3.40 0.00 10.71
C THR A 351 3.93 -0.67 9.44
N GLU A 352 5.25 -0.84 9.34
CA GLU A 352 5.86 -1.55 8.20
C GLU A 352 5.37 -3.00 8.10
N ALA A 353 5.21 -3.69 9.24
CA ALA A 353 4.67 -5.05 9.28
C ALA A 353 3.26 -5.10 8.69
N GLN A 354 2.43 -4.11 8.99
CA GLN A 354 1.09 -3.97 8.43
C GLN A 354 1.16 -3.69 6.91
N TYR A 355 1.94 -2.71 6.47
CA TYR A 355 2.12 -2.40 5.04
C TYR A 355 2.63 -3.61 4.22
N GLU A 356 3.65 -4.33 4.70
CA GLU A 356 4.19 -5.49 3.99
C GLU A 356 3.19 -6.64 3.90
N SER A 357 2.51 -6.99 5.00
CA SER A 357 1.49 -8.04 5.00
C SER A 357 0.31 -7.67 4.10
N THR A 358 -0.13 -6.41 4.13
CA THR A 358 -1.16 -5.90 3.23
C THR A 358 -0.70 -5.96 1.79
N ALA A 359 0.54 -5.56 1.47
CA ALA A 359 1.06 -5.62 0.12
C ALA A 359 1.13 -7.07 -0.41
N TYR A 360 1.54 -8.03 0.42
CA TYR A 360 1.51 -9.45 0.04
C TYR A 360 0.09 -9.96 -0.21
N LEU A 361 -0.86 -9.62 0.65
CA LEU A 361 -2.26 -10.03 0.47
C LEU A 361 -2.85 -9.41 -0.81
N VAL A 362 -2.65 -8.11 -1.02
CA VAL A 362 -3.13 -7.39 -2.20
C VAL A 362 -2.51 -7.95 -3.48
N GLN A 363 -1.21 -8.22 -3.53
CA GLN A 363 -0.57 -8.86 -4.68
C GLN A 363 -1.18 -10.24 -4.98
N TYR A 364 -1.42 -11.05 -3.94
CA TYR A 364 -2.05 -12.36 -4.07
C TYR A 364 -3.48 -12.26 -4.65
N LEU A 365 -4.30 -11.37 -4.10
CA LEU A 365 -5.68 -11.15 -4.53
C LEU A 365 -5.73 -10.54 -5.94
N ALA A 366 -4.86 -9.58 -6.23
CA ALA A 366 -4.75 -8.95 -7.54
C ALA A 366 -4.35 -9.94 -8.61
N HIS A 367 -3.37 -10.81 -8.34
CA HIS A 367 -3.01 -11.89 -9.24
C HIS A 367 -4.16 -12.90 -9.42
N ARG A 368 -4.89 -13.24 -8.34
CA ARG A 368 -6.00 -14.19 -8.39
C ARG A 368 -7.19 -13.69 -9.23
N PHE A 369 -7.51 -12.40 -9.14
CA PHE A 369 -8.70 -11.82 -9.77
C PHE A 369 -8.42 -10.92 -10.98
N GLY A 370 -7.14 -10.68 -11.30
CA GLY A 370 -6.74 -9.79 -12.40
C GLY A 370 -6.99 -8.32 -12.10
N ILE A 371 -6.78 -7.90 -10.86
CA ILE A 371 -6.98 -6.52 -10.39
C ILE A 371 -5.74 -5.68 -10.77
N PRO A 372 -5.89 -4.58 -11.51
CA PRO A 372 -4.78 -3.65 -11.74
C PRO A 372 -4.25 -3.09 -10.42
N LEU A 373 -2.92 -3.00 -10.29
CA LEU A 373 -2.27 -2.36 -9.15
C LEU A 373 -2.10 -0.87 -9.44
N ASP A 374 -3.21 -0.13 -9.42
CA ASP A 374 -3.27 1.31 -9.54
C ASP A 374 -4.30 1.91 -8.57
N HIS A 375 -4.26 3.23 -8.37
CA HIS A 375 -5.12 3.94 -7.43
C HIS A 375 -6.52 4.26 -7.99
N GLN A 376 -7.01 3.46 -8.96
CA GLN A 376 -8.43 3.37 -9.32
C GLN A 376 -9.04 1.99 -9.00
N HIS A 377 -8.22 1.03 -8.59
CA HIS A 377 -8.63 -0.32 -8.21
C HIS A 377 -8.13 -0.74 -6.83
N ILE A 378 -7.05 -0.13 -6.35
CA ILE A 378 -6.62 -0.18 -4.96
C ILE A 378 -6.98 1.18 -4.34
N LEU A 379 -8.15 1.21 -3.70
CA LEU A 379 -8.81 2.42 -3.23
C LEU A 379 -8.74 2.51 -1.71
N GLY A 380 -8.72 3.71 -1.14
CA GLY A 380 -9.20 3.93 0.22
C GLY A 380 -10.73 3.98 0.25
N HIS A 381 -11.35 3.86 1.43
CA HIS A 381 -12.80 4.05 1.55
C HIS A 381 -13.20 5.50 1.23
N ASP A 382 -12.31 6.44 1.54
CA ASP A 382 -12.38 7.84 1.15
C ASP A 382 -12.47 8.05 -0.37
N ASP A 383 -11.94 7.14 -1.20
CA ASP A 383 -12.06 7.16 -2.66
C ASP A 383 -13.39 6.58 -3.18
N VAL A 384 -14.17 5.85 -2.37
CA VAL A 384 -15.40 5.17 -2.84
C VAL A 384 -16.62 6.10 -2.78
N ALA A 385 -17.21 6.45 -3.93
CA ALA A 385 -18.44 7.23 -3.94
C ALA A 385 -19.65 6.50 -3.31
N GLY A 386 -20.44 7.25 -2.54
CA GLY A 386 -21.76 6.79 -2.10
C GLY A 386 -22.76 6.74 -3.28
N PRO A 387 -23.81 5.92 -3.20
CA PRO A 387 -24.75 5.71 -4.31
C PRO A 387 -25.63 6.93 -4.64
N SER A 388 -25.71 7.90 -3.73
CA SER A 388 -26.53 9.11 -3.83
C SER A 388 -25.86 10.27 -3.09
N LEU A 389 -26.41 11.49 -3.19
CA LEU A 389 -25.88 12.64 -2.45
C LEU A 389 -25.84 12.42 -0.93
N SER A 390 -26.90 11.85 -0.36
CA SER A 390 -26.92 11.51 1.06
C SER A 390 -25.91 10.41 1.40
N GLY A 391 -25.67 9.48 0.47
CA GLY A 391 -24.62 8.49 0.59
C GLY A 391 -23.24 9.14 0.63
N VAL A 392 -22.93 10.02 -0.33
CA VAL A 392 -21.64 10.74 -0.38
C VAL A 392 -21.36 11.51 0.91
N LEU A 393 -22.39 12.15 1.48
CA LEU A 393 -22.30 12.86 2.76
C LEU A 393 -22.03 11.94 3.97
N ALA A 394 -22.50 10.70 3.92
CA ALA A 394 -22.36 9.73 4.99
C ALA A 394 -21.15 8.79 4.81
N GLN A 395 -20.47 8.84 3.66
CA GLN A 395 -19.31 8.00 3.41
C GLN A 395 -18.16 8.37 4.34
N HIS A 396 -17.39 7.34 4.68
CA HIS A 396 -16.21 7.49 5.51
C HIS A 396 -15.05 8.14 4.74
N TRP A 397 -13.97 8.40 5.49
CA TRP A 397 -12.76 9.08 5.03
C TRP A 397 -11.48 8.30 5.40
N ASP A 398 -11.59 7.05 5.85
CA ASP A 398 -10.48 6.12 6.06
C ASP A 398 -9.87 5.65 4.73
N PRO A 399 -8.55 5.34 4.68
CA PRO A 399 -7.57 5.36 5.77
C PRO A 399 -7.00 6.77 6.06
N GLY A 400 -7.63 7.80 5.52
CA GLY A 400 -7.28 9.18 5.76
C GLY A 400 -5.90 9.59 5.26
N PRO A 401 -5.41 10.76 5.71
CA PRO A 401 -4.26 11.43 5.10
C PRO A 401 -2.92 10.80 5.46
N SER A 402 -2.93 9.81 6.36
CA SER A 402 -1.74 9.26 7.01
C SER A 402 -1.28 7.95 6.38
N TRP A 403 -2.11 7.33 5.55
CA TRP A 403 -1.72 6.16 4.76
C TRP A 403 -0.80 6.60 3.61
N ASP A 404 0.45 6.15 3.65
CA ASP A 404 1.47 6.46 2.66
C ASP A 404 1.25 5.61 1.40
N TRP A 405 0.39 6.11 0.51
CA TRP A 405 0.10 5.47 -0.76
C TRP A 405 1.33 5.27 -1.63
N ASP A 406 2.30 6.20 -1.65
CA ASP A 406 3.50 6.03 -2.48
C ASP A 406 4.38 4.89 -1.96
N HIS A 407 4.52 4.76 -0.63
CA HIS A 407 5.17 3.61 0.00
C HIS A 407 4.44 2.31 -0.28
N PHE A 408 3.12 2.29 -0.06
CA PHE A 408 2.33 1.09 -0.30
C PHE A 408 2.40 0.62 -1.75
N MET A 409 2.29 1.54 -2.73
CA MET A 409 2.40 1.22 -4.15
C MET A 409 3.80 0.72 -4.54
N ARG A 410 4.89 1.17 -3.87
CA ARG A 410 6.23 0.57 -4.04
C ARG A 410 6.27 -0.88 -3.55
N LEU A 411 5.71 -1.16 -2.38
CA LEU A 411 5.66 -2.51 -1.82
C LEU A 411 4.84 -3.47 -2.70
N LEU A 412 3.81 -2.97 -3.38
CA LEU A 412 3.04 -3.70 -4.39
C LEU A 412 3.83 -4.01 -5.67
N GLY A 413 5.03 -3.45 -5.84
CA GLY A 413 5.79 -3.53 -7.08
C GLY A 413 5.21 -2.69 -8.22
N ALA A 414 4.34 -1.71 -7.89
CA ALA A 414 3.67 -0.82 -8.82
C ALA A 414 3.92 0.65 -8.44
N PRO A 415 5.18 1.11 -8.31
CA PRO A 415 5.49 2.47 -7.90
C PRO A 415 4.84 3.49 -8.83
N LEU A 416 4.45 4.65 -8.28
CA LEU A 416 3.92 5.75 -9.08
C LEU A 416 4.94 6.13 -10.16
N SER A 417 4.59 5.89 -11.41
CA SER A 417 5.46 6.10 -12.56
C SER A 417 5.13 7.41 -13.28
N GLY A 418 6.06 7.87 -14.12
CA GLY A 418 5.90 9.12 -14.88
C GLY A 418 7.02 10.12 -14.65
N LEU A 419 7.02 11.18 -15.45
CA LEU A 419 8.02 12.23 -15.39
C LEU A 419 7.58 13.31 -14.41
N ARG A 420 8.42 13.65 -13.43
CA ARG A 420 8.23 14.85 -12.60
C ARG A 420 8.49 16.10 -13.44
N GLY A 421 7.71 17.14 -13.17
CA GLY A 421 7.83 18.43 -13.84
C GLY A 421 6.47 19.05 -14.20
N THR A 422 6.51 20.29 -14.66
CA THR A 422 5.32 21.03 -15.08
C THR A 422 4.71 20.41 -16.34
N ALA A 423 3.60 19.70 -16.19
CA ALA A 423 2.95 19.00 -17.29
C ALA A 423 2.03 19.95 -18.10
N PRO A 424 1.98 19.91 -19.44
CA PRO A 424 1.17 20.84 -20.23
C PRO A 424 -0.33 20.78 -19.94
N VAL A 425 -1.07 21.86 -20.18
CA VAL A 425 -2.55 21.86 -20.14
C VAL A 425 -3.10 20.79 -21.08
N GLY A 426 -4.10 20.04 -20.61
CA GLY A 426 -4.69 18.88 -21.30
C GLY A 426 -3.94 17.57 -21.12
N SER A 427 -2.78 17.56 -20.46
CA SER A 427 -2.12 16.32 -20.04
C SER A 427 -2.73 15.73 -18.76
N VAL A 428 -2.44 14.46 -18.49
CA VAL A 428 -2.82 13.80 -17.23
C VAL A 428 -1.64 13.81 -16.28
N VAL A 429 -1.88 14.14 -15.01
CA VAL A 429 -0.91 14.06 -13.93
C VAL A 429 -1.41 13.17 -12.81
N THR A 430 -0.52 12.36 -12.26
CA THR A 430 -0.66 11.68 -10.98
C THR A 430 -0.20 12.62 -9.87
N ILE A 431 -1.00 12.79 -8.82
CA ILE A 431 -0.59 13.49 -7.61
C ILE A 431 0.45 12.65 -6.87
N ASP A 432 1.57 13.26 -6.53
CA ASP A 432 2.73 12.58 -5.94
C ASP A 432 3.59 13.58 -5.14
N PRO A 433 3.07 14.17 -4.05
CA PRO A 433 3.88 14.86 -3.08
C PRO A 433 4.78 13.87 -2.32
N ALA A 434 5.99 14.29 -1.96
CA ALA A 434 6.87 13.45 -1.13
C ALA A 434 6.36 13.41 0.32
N PHE A 435 5.70 12.32 0.71
CA PHE A 435 4.93 12.14 1.95
C PHE A 435 5.58 12.78 3.20
N ASP A 436 6.80 12.36 3.53
CA ASP A 436 7.52 12.81 4.74
C ASP A 436 7.80 14.32 4.78
N THR A 437 7.93 14.95 3.63
CA THR A 437 8.21 16.39 3.50
C THR A 437 6.96 17.21 3.19
N ASN A 438 5.87 16.55 2.83
CA ASN A 438 4.59 17.16 2.53
C ASN A 438 3.82 17.43 3.83
N LEU A 439 4.31 18.40 4.60
CA LEU A 439 3.74 18.74 5.89
C LEU A 439 2.53 19.67 5.71
N GLN A 440 1.33 19.15 5.89
CA GLN A 440 0.08 19.90 5.86
C GLN A 440 -0.38 20.26 7.26
N THR A 441 -1.01 21.43 7.42
CA THR A 441 -1.67 21.83 8.67
C THR A 441 -3.14 21.49 8.57
N VAL A 442 -3.58 20.48 9.31
CA VAL A 442 -4.98 20.04 9.40
C VAL A 442 -5.54 20.34 10.77
N GLN A 443 -6.82 20.63 10.86
CA GLN A 443 -7.54 20.72 12.12
C GLN A 443 -8.08 19.35 12.50
N VAL A 444 -7.71 18.84 13.67
CA VAL A 444 -8.26 17.61 14.24
C VAL A 444 -9.17 17.99 15.40
N CYS A 445 -10.44 17.61 15.32
CA CYS A 445 -11.45 17.85 16.33
C CYS A 445 -11.79 16.56 17.11
N PRO A 446 -12.44 16.66 18.29
CA PRO A 446 -12.85 15.49 19.06
C PRO A 446 -13.75 14.52 18.30
N ILE A 447 -14.48 15.01 17.29
CA ILE A 447 -15.34 14.18 16.44
C ILE A 447 -14.55 13.35 15.42
N ASP A 448 -13.34 13.77 15.08
CA ASP A 448 -12.48 13.06 14.12
C ASP A 448 -11.65 11.96 14.79
N ASP A 449 -11.56 11.99 16.12
CA ASP A 449 -10.66 11.13 16.90
C ASP A 449 -11.44 10.31 17.94
N PRO A 450 -11.85 9.08 17.58
CA PRO A 450 -12.69 8.27 18.45
C PRO A 450 -11.96 7.78 19.71
N THR A 451 -10.63 7.87 19.74
CA THR A 451 -9.82 7.55 20.92
C THR A 451 -10.08 8.48 22.12
N GLY A 452 -10.65 9.66 21.86
CA GLY A 452 -10.85 10.71 22.86
C GLY A 452 -9.57 11.45 23.28
N ALA A 453 -8.41 11.15 22.67
CA ALA A 453 -7.17 11.86 22.94
C ALA A 453 -7.24 13.35 22.54
N THR A 454 -8.03 13.65 21.51
CA THR A 454 -8.34 15.00 21.06
C THR A 454 -9.52 15.58 21.85
N THR A 455 -9.24 16.41 22.84
CA THR A 455 -10.27 17.01 23.71
C THR A 455 -10.83 18.35 23.20
N ALA A 456 -10.17 18.96 22.23
CA ALA A 456 -10.61 20.17 21.54
C ALA A 456 -10.06 20.21 20.11
N CYS A 457 -10.72 20.97 19.23
CA CYS A 457 -10.21 21.21 17.88
C CYS A 457 -8.83 21.85 17.93
N THR A 458 -7.84 21.21 17.32
CA THR A 458 -6.44 21.66 17.34
C THR A 458 -5.83 21.53 15.95
N ASP A 459 -5.06 22.53 15.56
CA ASP A 459 -4.27 22.46 14.34
C ASP A 459 -3.05 21.57 14.58
N ARG A 460 -2.85 20.58 13.70
CA ARG A 460 -1.72 19.67 13.67
C ARG A 460 -1.00 19.79 12.35
N LYS A 461 0.31 20.01 12.41
CA LYS A 461 1.16 19.94 11.24
C LYS A 461 1.74 18.53 11.14
N GLN A 462 1.42 17.81 10.07
CA GLN A 462 1.81 16.41 9.91
C GLN A 462 2.14 16.06 8.46
N ALA A 463 2.90 14.99 8.27
CA ALA A 463 3.06 14.38 6.95
C ALA A 463 1.68 13.97 6.43
N SER A 464 1.46 14.16 5.13
CA SER A 464 0.16 13.89 4.53
C SER A 464 0.33 13.37 3.12
N ASN A 465 -0.56 12.46 2.73
CA ASN A 465 -0.61 11.89 1.40
C ASN A 465 -1.33 12.80 0.38
N PHE A 466 -1.71 14.04 0.73
CA PHE A 466 -2.52 14.89 -0.15
C PHE A 466 -1.95 16.30 -0.33
N VAL A 467 -2.43 16.99 -1.37
CA VAL A 467 -2.29 18.46 -1.53
C VAL A 467 -3.64 19.15 -1.38
N PHE A 468 -3.66 20.33 -0.78
CA PHE A 468 -4.88 21.15 -0.69
C PHE A 468 -5.24 21.77 -2.05
N LEU A 469 -6.55 21.81 -2.32
CA LEU A 469 -7.17 22.39 -3.50
C LEU A 469 -7.80 23.74 -3.15
N ARG A 470 -7.55 24.73 -3.99
CA ARG A 470 -7.98 26.12 -3.82
C ARG A 470 -8.79 26.60 -5.02
N THR A 471 -9.61 27.61 -4.77
CA THR A 471 -10.45 28.25 -5.79
C THR A 471 -9.67 29.13 -6.78
N ALA A 472 -8.44 29.53 -6.44
CA ALA A 472 -7.55 30.34 -7.28
C ALA A 472 -6.07 30.00 -7.01
N PRO A 473 -5.12 30.36 -7.91
CA PRO A 473 -3.69 30.10 -7.75
C PRO A 473 -3.02 31.05 -6.75
N ASP A 474 -3.53 31.05 -5.52
CA ASP A 474 -3.09 31.92 -4.44
C ASP A 474 -3.23 31.16 -3.10
N ALA A 475 -2.21 31.22 -2.25
CA ALA A 475 -2.22 30.53 -0.96
C ALA A 475 -3.26 31.08 0.03
N SER A 476 -3.77 32.29 -0.20
CA SER A 476 -4.86 32.92 0.55
C SER A 476 -6.24 32.66 -0.05
N ALA A 477 -6.32 32.12 -1.27
CA ALA A 477 -7.59 31.78 -1.88
C ALA A 477 -8.31 30.71 -1.03
N PRO A 478 -9.65 30.80 -0.89
CA PRO A 478 -10.42 29.80 -0.16
C PRO A 478 -10.14 28.38 -0.65
N LEU A 479 -10.09 27.43 0.29
CA LEU A 479 -10.10 26.01 -0.06
C LEU A 479 -11.37 25.69 -0.85
N PHE A 480 -11.24 24.81 -1.84
CA PHE A 480 -12.36 24.37 -2.63
C PHE A 480 -13.32 23.56 -1.77
N GLY A 481 -14.58 24.00 -1.66
CA GLY A 481 -15.62 23.25 -0.96
C GLY A 481 -16.39 22.37 -1.94
N ASP A 482 -16.21 21.05 -1.86
CA ASP A 482 -17.04 20.12 -2.64
C ASP A 482 -18.53 20.35 -2.34
N GLN A 483 -19.33 20.47 -3.40
CA GLN A 483 -20.75 20.82 -3.30
C GLN A 483 -21.59 19.81 -2.52
N ALA A 484 -21.15 18.55 -2.37
CA ALA A 484 -21.84 17.59 -1.53
C ALA A 484 -21.68 17.92 -0.05
N ILE A 485 -20.47 18.28 0.38
CA ILE A 485 -20.12 18.49 1.80
C ILE A 485 -20.44 19.92 2.25
N HIS A 486 -20.12 20.91 1.40
CA HIS A 486 -20.13 22.32 1.76
C HIS A 486 -21.23 23.13 1.04
N GLY A 487 -21.94 22.52 0.08
CA GLY A 487 -22.91 23.21 -0.76
C GLY A 487 -22.25 24.31 -1.59
N THR A 488 -22.32 25.56 -1.11
CA THR A 488 -21.67 26.72 -1.73
C THR A 488 -20.62 27.39 -0.84
N ALA A 489 -20.44 26.87 0.38
CA ALA A 489 -19.42 27.37 1.31
C ALA A 489 -18.01 26.95 0.86
N ALA A 490 -17.01 27.66 1.37
CA ALA A 490 -15.62 27.25 1.20
C ALA A 490 -15.35 25.95 1.97
N GLY A 491 -14.41 25.16 1.46
CA GLY A 491 -13.91 23.99 2.16
C GLY A 491 -13.10 24.37 3.42
N THR A 492 -12.81 23.38 4.24
CA THR A 492 -12.06 23.53 5.49
C THR A 492 -10.76 22.74 5.46
N ASN A 493 -9.88 23.00 6.43
CA ASN A 493 -8.70 22.19 6.65
C ASN A 493 -8.94 21.10 7.72
N LYS A 494 -10.19 20.75 8.03
CA LYS A 494 -10.46 19.62 8.93
C LYS A 494 -9.88 18.34 8.33
N ILE A 495 -9.34 17.48 9.18
CA ILE A 495 -8.67 16.26 8.73
C ILE A 495 -9.60 15.31 7.96
N SER A 496 -10.88 15.33 8.29
CA SER A 496 -11.96 14.57 7.65
C SER A 496 -12.54 15.23 6.39
N ASP A 497 -12.13 16.46 6.06
CA ASP A 497 -12.64 17.21 4.90
C ASP A 497 -11.87 16.85 3.62
N TRP A 498 -12.21 15.70 3.06
CA TRP A 498 -11.68 15.23 1.78
C TRP A 498 -12.07 16.13 0.58
N GLY A 499 -13.11 16.96 0.72
CA GLY A 499 -13.65 17.77 -0.38
C GLY A 499 -12.66 18.80 -0.92
N SER A 500 -11.62 19.11 -0.15
CA SER A 500 -10.59 20.10 -0.47
C SER A 500 -9.24 19.48 -0.81
N THR A 501 -9.14 18.17 -1.04
CA THR A 501 -7.86 17.47 -1.16
C THR A 501 -7.76 16.63 -2.43
N ALA A 502 -6.52 16.49 -2.94
CA ALA A 502 -6.18 15.50 -3.95
C ALA A 502 -5.04 14.63 -3.41
N GLN A 503 -5.26 13.31 -3.40
CA GLN A 503 -4.43 12.32 -2.72
C GLN A 503 -3.38 11.70 -3.67
N THR A 504 -2.26 11.29 -3.08
CA THR A 504 -1.14 10.60 -3.74
C THR A 504 -1.65 9.38 -4.50
N GLY A 505 -1.29 9.28 -5.78
CA GLY A 505 -1.76 8.22 -6.68
C GLY A 505 -2.98 8.59 -7.52
N GLN A 506 -3.80 9.55 -7.09
CA GLN A 506 -4.96 10.01 -7.87
C GLN A 506 -4.51 10.74 -9.13
N GLN A 507 -5.29 10.61 -10.21
CA GLN A 507 -4.94 11.16 -11.52
C GLN A 507 -5.96 12.17 -12.02
N PHE A 508 -5.48 13.32 -12.48
CA PHE A 508 -6.33 14.41 -12.96
C PHE A 508 -5.81 15.00 -14.28
N VAL A 509 -6.73 15.56 -15.07
CA VAL A 509 -6.38 16.31 -16.27
C VAL A 509 -6.02 17.74 -15.88
N VAL A 510 -4.85 18.23 -16.34
CA VAL A 510 -4.40 19.60 -16.12
C VAL A 510 -5.32 20.57 -16.89
N ALA A 511 -6.00 21.44 -16.16
CA ALA A 511 -6.94 22.42 -16.70
C ALA A 511 -6.27 23.75 -17.05
N ASP A 512 -5.23 24.15 -16.32
CA ASP A 512 -4.56 25.45 -16.45
C ASP A 512 -3.24 25.49 -15.65
N GLN A 513 -2.41 26.51 -15.86
CA GLN A 513 -1.15 26.72 -15.12
C GLN A 513 -0.85 28.20 -14.91
N GLN A 514 -0.41 28.56 -13.70
CA GLN A 514 -0.01 29.93 -13.37
C GLN A 514 1.12 29.94 -12.33
N GLY A 515 2.33 30.27 -12.78
CA GLY A 515 3.52 30.25 -11.92
C GLY A 515 3.73 28.87 -11.30
N ASP A 516 3.83 28.81 -9.97
CA ASP A 516 3.97 27.58 -9.21
C ASP A 516 2.65 26.84 -8.95
N TRP A 517 1.56 27.24 -9.58
CA TRP A 517 0.23 26.63 -9.39
C TRP A 517 -0.21 25.85 -10.62
N THR A 518 -0.75 24.66 -10.37
CA THR A 518 -1.38 23.81 -11.40
C THR A 518 -2.87 23.75 -11.12
N ALA A 519 -3.69 23.95 -12.16
CA ALA A 519 -5.12 23.71 -12.08
C ALA A 519 -5.48 22.33 -12.63
N ILE A 520 -6.47 21.69 -12.03
CA ILE A 520 -7.04 20.41 -12.46
C ILE A 520 -8.56 20.51 -12.54
N TRP A 521 -9.16 19.63 -13.34
CA TRP A 521 -10.61 19.40 -13.28
C TRP A 521 -10.93 18.50 -12.09
N PHE A 522 -11.78 18.97 -11.19
CA PHE A 522 -12.14 18.30 -9.94
C PHE A 522 -13.57 18.67 -9.56
N SER A 523 -14.42 17.67 -9.34
CA SER A 523 -15.81 17.85 -8.88
C SER A 523 -16.65 18.84 -9.71
N GLY A 524 -16.50 18.84 -11.03
CA GLY A 524 -17.22 19.79 -11.90
C GLY A 524 -16.63 21.21 -11.91
N ALA A 525 -15.47 21.44 -11.30
CA ALA A 525 -14.83 22.74 -11.18
C ALA A 525 -13.36 22.74 -11.64
N LYS A 526 -12.84 23.92 -11.97
CA LYS A 526 -11.40 24.17 -12.10
C LYS A 526 -10.86 24.57 -10.73
N VAL A 527 -9.97 23.76 -10.16
CA VAL A 527 -9.36 24.00 -8.84
C VAL A 527 -7.85 23.99 -8.95
N TRP A 528 -7.16 24.63 -8.00
CA TRP A 528 -5.73 24.89 -8.04
C TRP A 528 -5.01 24.27 -6.87
N PHE A 529 -3.82 23.71 -7.09
CA PHE A 529 -2.91 23.31 -6.01
C PHE A 529 -1.51 23.85 -6.27
N TYR A 530 -0.78 24.03 -5.17
CA TYR A 530 0.59 24.50 -5.21
C TYR A 530 1.50 23.35 -5.67
N ASN A 531 2.24 23.58 -6.76
CA ASN A 531 3.04 22.60 -7.46
C ASN A 531 4.33 23.23 -8.05
N PRO A 532 5.20 23.80 -7.20
CA PRO A 532 6.38 24.52 -7.66
C PRO A 532 7.29 23.60 -8.46
N GLY A 533 7.65 24.01 -9.68
CA GLY A 533 8.45 23.20 -10.60
C GLY A 533 7.86 21.83 -10.95
N GLY A 534 6.56 21.59 -10.68
CA GLY A 534 5.92 20.29 -10.89
C GLY A 534 6.31 19.21 -9.88
N GLN A 535 6.83 19.59 -8.71
CA GLN A 535 7.38 18.64 -7.73
C GLN A 535 6.34 17.69 -7.13
N ASN A 536 5.06 18.10 -7.06
CA ASN A 536 3.96 17.33 -6.45
C ASN A 536 3.20 16.48 -7.47
N THR A 537 3.72 16.34 -8.69
CA THR A 537 3.06 15.56 -9.76
C THR A 537 4.04 14.76 -10.61
N LYS A 538 3.55 13.64 -11.16
CA LYS A 538 4.17 12.93 -12.28
C LYS A 538 3.22 12.89 -13.46
N GLN A 539 3.71 13.18 -14.66
CA GLN A 539 2.88 13.05 -15.87
C GLN A 539 2.55 11.58 -16.15
N ALA A 540 1.27 11.26 -16.33
CA ALA A 540 0.74 9.91 -16.51
C ALA A 540 0.41 9.60 -17.97
N TYR A 541 0.51 8.31 -18.32
CA TYR A 541 0.27 7.78 -19.66
C TYR A 541 -0.41 6.40 -19.56
N GLY A 542 -0.92 5.88 -20.68
CA GLY A 542 -1.62 4.59 -20.70
C GLY A 542 -3.05 4.65 -20.17
N VAL A 543 -3.60 5.86 -20.03
CA VAL A 543 -4.94 6.13 -19.49
C VAL A 543 -5.83 6.76 -20.56
N LYS A 544 -7.09 7.03 -20.23
CA LYS A 544 -8.05 7.70 -21.11
C LYS A 544 -8.49 9.01 -20.49
N ILE A 545 -8.55 10.05 -21.31
CA ILE A 545 -9.25 11.29 -20.99
C ILE A 545 -10.72 11.12 -21.39
N ILE A 546 -11.60 11.28 -20.41
CA ILE A 546 -13.05 11.19 -20.52
C ILE A 546 -13.65 12.59 -20.53
N SER A 547 -14.40 12.92 -21.59
CA SER A 547 -15.08 14.21 -21.75
C SER A 547 -16.48 14.00 -22.28
N ALA A 548 -17.40 14.93 -21.98
CA ALA A 548 -18.77 14.89 -22.51
C ALA A 548 -18.76 14.75 -24.05
N ALA A 549 -19.61 13.88 -24.59
CA ALA A 549 -19.72 13.68 -26.04
C ALA A 549 -20.42 14.85 -26.75
N GLY A 550 -21.16 15.68 -26.01
CA GLY A 550 -21.86 16.86 -26.51
C GLY A 550 -21.67 18.08 -25.62
N SER A 551 -22.53 19.09 -25.81
CA SER A 551 -22.50 20.36 -25.08
C SER A 551 -23.31 20.37 -23.79
N THR A 552 -24.00 19.28 -23.47
CA THR A 552 -24.80 19.13 -22.25
C THR A 552 -23.97 18.48 -21.13
N PRO A 553 -24.14 18.89 -19.86
CA PRO A 553 -23.53 18.17 -18.74
C PRO A 553 -23.93 16.70 -18.72
N VAL A 554 -22.98 15.81 -18.44
CA VAL A 554 -23.22 14.37 -18.31
C VAL A 554 -23.52 14.02 -16.86
N ALA A 555 -24.48 13.14 -16.63
CA ALA A 555 -24.82 12.65 -15.30
C ALA A 555 -23.69 11.80 -14.71
N VAL A 556 -23.45 11.98 -13.41
CA VAL A 556 -22.47 11.20 -12.64
C VAL A 556 -23.20 10.29 -11.66
N TYR A 557 -22.75 9.05 -11.55
CA TYR A 557 -23.41 7.99 -10.79
C TYR A 557 -22.48 7.41 -9.72
N GLY A 558 -23.05 7.00 -8.59
CA GLY A 558 -22.34 6.26 -7.54
C GLY A 558 -22.54 4.75 -7.62
N SER A 559 -23.48 4.27 -8.41
CA SER A 559 -23.77 2.83 -8.58
C SER A 559 -23.82 2.46 -10.06
N SER A 560 -23.61 1.18 -10.35
CA SER A 560 -23.56 0.58 -11.69
C SER A 560 -24.61 -0.50 -11.86
N TYR A 561 -25.88 -0.20 -11.57
CA TYR A 561 -26.99 -1.12 -11.82
C TYR A 561 -27.49 -1.02 -13.27
N PRO A 562 -28.01 -2.11 -13.86
CA PRO A 562 -28.71 -2.05 -15.14
C PRO A 562 -29.88 -1.06 -15.08
N ASP A 563 -30.23 -0.50 -16.23
CA ASP A 563 -31.43 0.31 -16.35
C ASP A 563 -32.67 -0.55 -16.10
N ALA A 564 -33.76 0.04 -15.60
CA ALA A 564 -34.98 -0.70 -15.27
C ALA A 564 -35.54 -1.53 -16.45
N SER A 565 -35.34 -1.08 -17.70
CA SER A 565 -35.75 -1.80 -18.91
C SER A 565 -34.89 -3.01 -19.26
N GLU A 566 -33.72 -3.16 -18.62
CA GLU A 566 -32.77 -4.27 -18.86
C GLU A 566 -33.03 -5.47 -17.93
N TYR A 567 -33.92 -5.33 -16.93
CA TYR A 567 -34.26 -6.44 -16.02
C TYR A 567 -35.23 -7.43 -16.67
N PRO A 568 -34.99 -8.75 -16.53
CA PRO A 568 -35.96 -9.77 -16.89
C PRO A 568 -37.30 -9.60 -16.16
N ALA A 569 -38.38 -10.05 -16.80
CA ALA A 569 -39.70 -10.05 -16.19
C ALA A 569 -39.71 -10.82 -14.85
N GLY A 570 -40.28 -10.21 -13.80
CA GLY A 570 -40.39 -10.80 -12.46
C GLY A 570 -39.28 -10.42 -11.48
N LEU A 571 -38.26 -9.68 -11.91
CA LEU A 571 -37.26 -9.09 -11.02
C LEU A 571 -37.53 -7.59 -10.81
N GLY A 572 -37.49 -7.14 -9.56
CA GLY A 572 -37.59 -5.72 -9.22
C GLY A 572 -36.26 -5.03 -9.46
N ALA A 573 -36.23 -4.03 -10.34
CA ALA A 573 -35.01 -3.29 -10.67
C ALA A 573 -34.44 -2.55 -9.46
N SER A 574 -33.13 -2.64 -9.24
CA SER A 574 -32.41 -1.75 -8.33
C SER A 574 -32.41 -0.32 -8.89
N THR A 575 -32.43 0.67 -7.99
CA THR A 575 -32.50 2.08 -8.38
C THR A 575 -31.16 2.55 -8.94
N GLN A 576 -31.11 2.81 -10.25
CA GLN A 576 -30.01 3.50 -10.92
C GLN A 576 -30.35 4.98 -11.09
N ALA A 577 -29.67 5.86 -10.35
CA ALA A 577 -29.93 7.30 -10.37
C ALA A 577 -28.65 8.13 -10.32
N PRO A 578 -28.58 9.29 -10.99
CA PRO A 578 -27.46 10.23 -10.84
C PRO A 578 -27.33 10.74 -9.41
N ILE A 579 -26.11 11.06 -9.00
CA ILE A 579 -25.84 11.78 -7.75
C ILE A 579 -26.26 13.24 -7.95
N SER A 580 -27.30 13.67 -7.24
CA SER A 580 -27.77 15.06 -7.27
C SER A 580 -26.64 16.04 -6.94
N GLY A 581 -26.50 17.09 -7.76
CA GLY A 581 -25.47 18.12 -7.61
C GLY A 581 -24.14 17.77 -8.28
N TYR A 582 -23.92 16.53 -8.71
CA TYR A 582 -22.73 16.13 -9.46
C TYR A 582 -23.05 15.99 -10.94
N SER A 583 -22.15 16.47 -11.78
CA SER A 583 -22.23 16.32 -13.23
C SER A 583 -20.84 16.51 -13.83
N LEU A 584 -20.65 16.05 -15.06
CA LEU A 584 -19.48 16.33 -15.88
C LEU A 584 -19.83 17.48 -16.83
N PRO A 585 -19.44 18.74 -16.55
CA PRO A 585 -19.77 19.87 -17.41
C PRO A 585 -19.07 19.79 -18.76
N ALA A 586 -19.72 20.30 -19.81
CA ALA A 586 -19.12 20.39 -21.13
C ALA A 586 -17.82 21.21 -21.09
N GLY A 587 -16.79 20.72 -21.79
CA GLY A 587 -15.45 21.33 -21.82
C GLY A 587 -14.50 20.87 -20.70
N GLN A 588 -14.96 20.05 -19.76
CA GLN A 588 -14.10 19.43 -18.75
C GLN A 588 -13.65 18.02 -19.16
N ALA A 589 -12.65 17.52 -18.44
CA ALA A 589 -11.95 16.28 -18.78
C ALA A 589 -11.51 15.54 -17.51
N TYR A 590 -11.76 14.23 -17.47
CA TYR A 590 -11.54 13.36 -16.31
C TYR A 590 -10.76 12.10 -16.72
N VAL A 591 -10.26 11.33 -15.77
CA VAL A 591 -9.33 10.22 -16.05
C VAL A 591 -9.97 8.86 -15.79
N ALA A 592 -9.89 7.95 -16.76
CA ALA A 592 -10.19 6.53 -16.59
C ALA A 592 -8.97 5.68 -16.96
N THR A 593 -8.61 4.72 -16.11
CA THR A 593 -7.49 3.79 -16.34
C THR A 593 -7.91 2.56 -17.15
N GLN A 594 -9.19 2.18 -17.11
CA GLN A 594 -9.72 0.98 -17.77
C GLN A 594 -10.79 1.27 -18.84
N PRO A 595 -11.11 0.31 -19.72
CA PRO A 595 -12.31 0.36 -20.55
C PRO A 595 -13.59 0.38 -19.68
N PRO A 596 -14.75 0.77 -20.25
CA PRO A 596 -15.98 0.79 -19.48
C PRO A 596 -16.47 -0.64 -19.21
N ASN A 597 -17.08 -0.86 -18.05
CA ASN A 597 -17.63 -2.15 -17.64
C ASN A 597 -19.16 -2.17 -17.80
N ALA A 598 -19.73 -3.35 -18.03
CA ALA A 598 -21.18 -3.52 -18.03
C ALA A 598 -21.76 -3.24 -16.63
N THR A 599 -22.99 -2.75 -16.59
CA THR A 599 -23.75 -2.60 -15.35
C THR A 599 -24.19 -3.98 -14.84
N VAL A 600 -24.21 -4.17 -13.52
CA VAL A 600 -24.46 -5.47 -12.87
C VAL A 600 -25.32 -5.33 -11.64
N ASP A 601 -26.28 -6.25 -11.47
CA ASP A 601 -27.01 -6.45 -10.21
C ASP A 601 -27.08 -7.94 -9.84
N TYR A 602 -27.29 -8.22 -8.55
CA TYR A 602 -27.30 -9.58 -8.01
C TYR A 602 -28.43 -9.79 -6.99
N PHE A 603 -29.31 -10.74 -7.30
CA PHE A 603 -30.47 -11.12 -6.48
C PHE A 603 -30.19 -12.38 -5.66
N LYS A 604 -29.93 -12.21 -4.36
CA LYS A 604 -29.67 -13.33 -3.43
C LYS A 604 -30.78 -14.40 -3.43
N SER A 605 -32.03 -13.98 -3.54
CA SER A 605 -33.20 -14.87 -3.42
C SER A 605 -33.28 -15.92 -4.52
N SER A 606 -32.84 -15.58 -5.74
CA SER A 606 -32.82 -16.48 -6.90
C SER A 606 -31.41 -16.92 -7.32
N GLY A 607 -30.37 -16.25 -6.82
CA GLY A 607 -29.00 -16.39 -7.30
C GLY A 607 -28.76 -15.77 -8.68
N THR A 608 -29.70 -14.99 -9.20
CA THR A 608 -29.63 -14.39 -10.54
C THR A 608 -28.67 -13.21 -10.57
N VAL A 609 -27.76 -13.20 -11.54
CA VAL A 609 -26.96 -12.03 -11.92
C VAL A 609 -27.60 -11.41 -13.16
N VAL A 610 -27.90 -10.11 -13.10
CA VAL A 610 -28.40 -9.34 -14.24
C VAL A 610 -27.25 -8.47 -14.74
N THR A 611 -26.88 -8.64 -16.01
CA THR A 611 -25.86 -7.82 -16.67
C THR A 611 -26.53 -6.96 -17.73
N GLY A 612 -26.40 -5.64 -17.60
CA GLY A 612 -26.94 -4.69 -18.57
C GLY A 612 -26.14 -4.66 -19.87
N ALA A 613 -26.77 -4.21 -20.94
CA ALA A 613 -26.13 -3.95 -22.22
C ALA A 613 -25.37 -2.61 -22.23
N LYS A 614 -25.77 -1.66 -21.37
CA LYS A 614 -25.05 -0.41 -21.17
C LYS A 614 -23.77 -0.61 -20.37
N THR A 615 -22.77 0.21 -20.66
CA THR A 615 -21.47 0.19 -19.98
C THR A 615 -21.14 1.56 -19.39
N GLN A 616 -20.38 1.59 -18.30
CA GLN A 616 -19.94 2.80 -17.60
C GLN A 616 -18.42 2.82 -17.43
N TYR A 617 -17.83 4.01 -17.57
CA TYR A 617 -16.45 4.26 -17.14
C TYR A 617 -16.42 4.58 -15.65
N THR A 618 -15.46 4.00 -14.94
CA THR A 618 -14.98 4.53 -13.67
C THR A 618 -14.01 5.68 -13.95
N ILE A 619 -14.30 6.86 -13.41
CA ILE A 619 -13.47 8.06 -13.56
C ILE A 619 -12.99 8.56 -12.21
N GLN A 620 -11.78 9.12 -12.15
CA GLN A 620 -11.38 10.01 -11.05
C GLN A 620 -12.19 11.30 -11.19
N TYR A 621 -13.22 11.50 -10.37
CA TYR A 621 -14.12 12.66 -10.50
C TYR A 621 -13.73 13.80 -9.56
N ASN A 622 -13.51 13.48 -8.29
CA ASN A 622 -13.02 14.38 -7.27
C ASN A 622 -12.01 13.60 -6.41
N HIS A 623 -12.07 13.69 -5.08
CA HIS A 623 -11.36 12.75 -4.20
C HIS A 623 -11.85 11.31 -4.42
N ARG A 624 -13.09 11.13 -4.87
CA ARG A 624 -13.70 9.83 -5.11
C ARG A 624 -13.70 9.45 -6.59
N VAL A 625 -13.71 8.14 -6.83
CA VAL A 625 -14.06 7.58 -8.14
C VAL A 625 -15.58 7.58 -8.32
N ALA A 626 -16.03 7.89 -9.53
CA ALA A 626 -17.45 7.91 -9.89
C ALA A 626 -17.68 7.30 -11.28
N LEU A 627 -18.95 7.13 -11.65
CA LEU A 627 -19.34 6.41 -12.86
C LEU A 627 -20.03 7.34 -13.87
N VAL A 628 -19.73 7.15 -15.15
CA VAL A 628 -20.41 7.82 -16.27
C VAL A 628 -20.73 6.82 -17.38
N TYR A 629 -21.91 6.90 -18.00
CA TYR A 629 -22.25 6.02 -19.12
C TYR A 629 -21.35 6.29 -20.32
N SER A 630 -20.81 5.22 -20.90
CA SER A 630 -19.87 5.31 -22.02
C SER A 630 -20.50 5.91 -23.29
N GLY A 631 -21.83 5.86 -23.43
CA GLY A 631 -22.55 6.47 -24.54
C GLY A 631 -22.66 7.99 -24.46
N ASP A 632 -22.48 8.58 -23.27
CA ASP A 632 -22.61 10.01 -23.04
C ASP A 632 -21.27 10.75 -23.09
N VAL A 633 -20.16 10.00 -23.23
CA VAL A 633 -18.80 10.52 -23.17
C VAL A 633 -17.95 10.06 -24.36
N THR A 634 -16.89 10.80 -24.63
CA THR A 634 -15.78 10.37 -25.48
C THR A 634 -14.62 9.94 -24.61
N ALA A 635 -13.82 8.98 -25.10
CA ALA A 635 -12.64 8.49 -24.42
C ALA A 635 -11.43 8.59 -25.34
N THR A 636 -10.49 9.46 -24.99
CA THR A 636 -9.28 9.71 -25.78
C THR A 636 -8.06 9.06 -25.11
N PRO A 637 -7.40 8.09 -25.74
CA PRO A 637 -6.19 7.48 -25.18
C PRO A 637 -5.03 8.47 -25.03
N VAL A 638 -4.29 8.36 -23.92
CA VAL A 638 -3.08 9.14 -23.63
C VAL A 638 -1.85 8.25 -23.89
N THR A 639 -1.28 8.35 -25.08
CA THR A 639 -0.37 7.31 -25.63
C THR A 639 1.13 7.62 -25.60
N LYS A 640 1.61 8.66 -24.92
CA LYS A 640 3.03 9.06 -25.02
C LYS A 640 3.95 8.38 -23.99
N HIS A 641 4.59 7.27 -24.33
CA HIS A 641 5.61 6.66 -23.46
C HIS A 641 6.91 7.48 -23.50
N TRP A 642 7.59 7.67 -22.36
CA TRP A 642 8.87 8.40 -22.31
C TRP A 642 10.01 7.66 -23.05
N GLU A 643 9.85 6.36 -23.29
CA GLU A 643 10.79 5.54 -24.07
C GLU A 643 10.77 5.86 -25.58
N ASP A 644 9.72 6.50 -26.07
CA ASP A 644 9.56 6.80 -27.51
C ASP A 644 10.27 8.09 -27.96
N GLY A 645 10.93 8.80 -27.05
CA GLY A 645 11.68 10.04 -27.32
C GLY A 645 13.19 9.97 -27.06
N GLY A 646 13.70 8.81 -26.62
CA GLY A 646 15.05 8.64 -26.09
C GLY A 646 16.08 8.04 -27.04
N ALA A 647 15.82 7.92 -28.34
CA ALA A 647 16.85 7.56 -29.32
C ALA A 647 17.27 8.79 -30.12
N LYS A 648 18.17 9.60 -29.55
CA LYS A 648 19.08 10.37 -30.42
C LYS A 648 19.77 9.35 -31.30
N ARG A 649 19.40 9.32 -32.59
CA ARG A 649 20.17 8.61 -33.62
C ARG A 649 21.63 9.04 -33.45
N CYS A 650 22.45 8.16 -32.91
CA CYS A 650 23.88 8.24 -33.10
C CYS A 650 24.10 8.03 -34.60
N ARG A 651 24.22 9.13 -35.35
CA ARG A 651 24.89 9.08 -36.65
C ARG A 651 26.33 8.71 -36.34
N ALA A 652 26.66 7.43 -36.48
CA ALA A 652 28.02 7.00 -36.65
C ALA A 652 28.61 7.78 -37.83
N GLY A 653 29.66 8.56 -37.56
CA GLY A 653 30.44 9.23 -38.58
C GLY A 653 31.04 8.19 -39.52
N GLY A 654 30.42 8.01 -40.68
CA GLY A 654 30.98 7.34 -41.84
C GLY A 654 31.05 8.37 -42.95
N ARG A 655 32.27 8.68 -43.39
CA ARG A 655 32.58 9.62 -44.47
C ARG A 655 31.85 9.20 -45.74
N GLU A 656 31.18 10.15 -46.39
CA GLU A 656 30.99 10.07 -47.84
C GLU A 656 31.24 11.45 -48.44
N ARG A 657 32.28 11.47 -49.29
CA ARG A 657 32.55 12.57 -50.21
C ARG A 657 31.49 12.50 -51.30
N GLU A 658 30.92 13.66 -51.55
CA GLU A 658 30.32 14.12 -52.78
C GLU A 658 30.85 13.41 -54.05
N LEU A 659 29.95 12.90 -54.89
CA LEU A 659 29.97 13.12 -56.33
C LEU A 659 28.64 12.69 -56.97
N SER A 660 28.26 13.51 -57.95
CA SER A 660 26.95 13.66 -58.57
C SER A 660 26.77 12.82 -59.84
N ARG A 661 25.49 12.70 -60.25
CA ARG A 661 24.94 12.53 -61.62
C ARG A 661 24.88 11.13 -62.24
N GLY A 662 23.68 10.82 -62.76
CA GLY A 662 23.49 10.09 -64.02
C GLY A 662 22.77 8.75 -63.92
N GLY A 663 21.50 8.67 -64.36
CA GLY A 663 20.92 7.41 -64.85
C GLY A 663 21.52 7.02 -66.22
N PRO A 664 20.95 6.07 -67.00
CA PRO A 664 19.68 5.34 -66.79
C PRO A 664 19.72 3.82 -67.11
N ALA A 665 18.55 3.18 -66.94
CA ALA A 665 17.98 2.07 -67.72
C ALA A 665 18.71 0.72 -67.86
N GLY A 666 17.95 -0.36 -67.62
CA GLY A 666 18.31 -1.71 -68.11
C GLY A 666 17.53 -2.83 -67.43
N ALA A 667 16.56 -3.39 -68.15
CA ALA A 667 15.65 -4.45 -67.72
C ALA A 667 16.31 -5.85 -67.56
N VAL A 668 15.47 -6.80 -67.12
CA VAL A 668 15.48 -8.27 -67.38
C VAL A 668 15.63 -9.16 -66.14
N SER A 669 14.50 -9.78 -65.75
CA SER A 669 14.35 -11.01 -64.93
C SER A 669 14.66 -12.28 -65.76
N PRO A 670 14.46 -13.52 -65.26
CA PRO A 670 14.87 -14.19 -64.02
C PRO A 670 15.64 -15.51 -64.31
N GLY A 671 16.23 -16.17 -63.31
CA GLY A 671 16.85 -17.49 -63.52
C GLY A 671 17.13 -18.30 -62.24
N ARG A 672 16.34 -19.34 -62.02
CA ARG A 672 16.53 -20.44 -61.05
C ARG A 672 17.72 -21.33 -61.42
N ALA A 673 18.44 -21.86 -60.42
CA ALA A 673 18.96 -23.25 -60.31
C ALA A 673 19.96 -23.35 -59.14
N THR A 674 19.58 -23.98 -58.00
CA THR A 674 20.01 -25.32 -57.53
C THR A 674 21.49 -25.50 -57.16
N GLY A 675 21.76 -25.99 -55.95
CA GLY A 675 23.03 -26.68 -55.62
C GLY A 675 23.44 -26.61 -54.14
N MET A 676 23.56 -27.77 -53.50
CA MET A 676 23.80 -28.02 -52.06
C MET A 676 25.23 -27.73 -51.54
N TYR A 677 25.39 -27.96 -50.22
CA TYR A 677 26.58 -28.00 -49.34
C TYR A 677 26.85 -26.68 -48.60
N GLY A 678 27.06 -26.59 -47.29
CA GLY A 678 27.22 -27.58 -46.23
C GLY A 678 27.61 -26.85 -44.93
N ALA A 679 26.98 -27.23 -43.82
CA ALA A 679 27.39 -27.07 -42.40
C ALA A 679 28.12 -25.77 -41.93
N ARG A 680 27.50 -25.05 -40.99
CA ARG A 680 27.83 -25.11 -39.54
C ARG A 680 26.92 -24.22 -38.69
N ARG A 681 26.65 -24.73 -37.49
CA ARG A 681 25.76 -24.22 -36.44
C ARG A 681 26.24 -22.90 -35.83
N VAL A 682 25.30 -21.98 -35.60
CA VAL A 682 25.20 -21.18 -34.35
C VAL A 682 23.70 -21.04 -34.05
N GLY A 683 23.25 -21.64 -32.95
CA GLY A 683 21.95 -21.36 -32.32
C GLY A 683 22.16 -20.40 -31.15
N ARG A 684 21.16 -19.80 -30.50
CA ARG A 684 19.70 -19.79 -30.62
C ARG A 684 19.25 -18.42 -30.08
N GLY A 685 18.28 -17.79 -30.75
CA GLY A 685 17.49 -16.72 -30.16
C GLY A 685 16.37 -17.30 -29.28
N CYS A 686 16.08 -16.63 -28.17
CA CYS A 686 14.97 -16.95 -27.27
C CYS A 686 13.71 -16.18 -27.69
N THR A 687 12.60 -16.90 -27.88
CA THR A 687 11.23 -16.38 -27.82
C THR A 687 10.40 -17.26 -26.89
N PRO A 688 9.39 -16.71 -26.18
CA PRO A 688 8.73 -17.38 -25.06
C PRO A 688 7.58 -18.32 -25.52
N ARG A 689 7.44 -19.45 -24.83
CA ARG A 689 6.37 -20.45 -25.03
C ARG A 689 5.17 -20.17 -24.14
N VAL A 690 3.99 -20.24 -24.75
CA VAL A 690 2.68 -20.49 -24.13
C VAL A 690 2.41 -22.00 -24.18
N PRO A 691 1.83 -22.67 -23.16
CA PRO A 691 1.44 -24.07 -23.27
C PRO A 691 -0.04 -24.22 -23.63
N SER A 692 -0.32 -24.93 -24.73
CA SER A 692 -1.64 -25.42 -25.11
C SER A 692 -1.89 -26.85 -24.57
N VAL A 693 -3.09 -27.06 -24.05
CA VAL A 693 -3.67 -28.33 -23.59
C VAL A 693 -3.85 -29.31 -24.75
N ALA A 694 -3.50 -30.58 -24.55
CA ALA A 694 -3.84 -31.68 -25.46
C ALA A 694 -4.70 -32.73 -24.74
N ARG A 695 -5.89 -32.99 -25.31
CA ARG A 695 -6.75 -34.15 -25.00
C ARG A 695 -6.20 -35.40 -25.68
N GLY A 696 -6.30 -36.54 -25.02
CA GLY A 696 -6.10 -37.86 -25.61
C GLY A 696 -7.04 -38.89 -25.00
N THR A 697 -7.94 -39.42 -25.81
CA THR A 697 -8.89 -40.53 -25.54
C THR A 697 -8.38 -41.84 -26.13
N MET A 698 -8.57 -42.96 -25.40
CA MET A 698 -8.82 -44.38 -25.82
C MET A 698 -8.32 -45.29 -24.66
N SER A 699 -9.10 -46.14 -23.96
CA SER A 699 -10.02 -47.25 -24.31
C SER A 699 -9.35 -48.64 -24.22
N HIS A 700 -9.86 -49.45 -23.26
CA HIS A 700 -10.02 -50.94 -23.21
C HIS A 700 -8.81 -51.86 -22.93
N ASP A 701 -8.77 -52.51 -21.75
CA ASP A 701 -9.37 -53.84 -21.40
C ASP A 701 -8.54 -54.73 -20.43
N ARG A 702 -9.26 -55.38 -19.50
CA ARG A 702 -9.04 -56.61 -18.69
C ARG A 702 -7.65 -57.05 -18.17
N SER A 703 -7.54 -57.28 -16.85
CA SER A 703 -7.81 -58.59 -16.20
C SER A 703 -7.27 -58.72 -14.75
N ASP A 704 -8.12 -59.30 -13.90
CA ASP A 704 -7.92 -60.08 -12.65
C ASP A 704 -6.64 -59.99 -11.79
N ARG A 705 -6.83 -59.71 -10.50
CA ARG A 705 -6.73 -60.70 -9.39
C ARG A 705 -7.01 -60.06 -8.02
N THR A 706 -7.98 -60.63 -7.29
CA THR A 706 -8.11 -60.53 -5.81
C THR A 706 -7.65 -61.87 -5.18
N PRO A 707 -7.28 -61.88 -3.89
CA PRO A 707 -8.24 -62.29 -2.83
C PRO A 707 -8.09 -61.44 -1.55
N SER A 708 -9.18 -60.94 -0.96
CA SER A 708 -10.12 -61.56 0.00
C SER A 708 -9.73 -61.39 1.48
N HIS A 709 -10.59 -60.70 2.24
CA HIS A 709 -11.09 -61.19 3.54
C HIS A 709 -12.42 -60.52 3.91
N ARG A 710 -13.38 -61.38 4.27
CA ARG A 710 -14.77 -61.11 4.66
C ARG A 710 -14.91 -60.77 6.15
N ARG A 711 -15.97 -60.00 6.47
CA ARG A 711 -17.07 -60.26 7.47
C ARG A 711 -17.97 -59.00 7.44
N SER A 712 -19.24 -58.93 7.02
CA SER A 712 -20.50 -59.71 7.10
C SER A 712 -21.42 -59.35 8.28
N GLY A 713 -22.63 -58.86 7.93
CA GLY A 713 -23.87 -58.69 8.73
C GLY A 713 -24.53 -57.33 8.38
N GLY A 714 -25.67 -57.16 7.70
CA GLY A 714 -26.95 -57.90 7.61
C GLY A 714 -27.90 -57.40 8.73
N ALA A 715 -29.14 -56.91 8.56
CA ALA A 715 -30.10 -56.93 7.45
C ALA A 715 -31.29 -55.92 7.66
N THR A 716 -31.89 -55.48 6.52
CA THR A 716 -33.32 -55.28 6.14
C THR A 716 -34.42 -54.60 7.00
N CYS A 717 -35.03 -53.57 6.37
CA CYS A 717 -36.45 -53.25 6.07
C CYS A 717 -37.57 -53.27 7.14
N THR A 718 -38.34 -52.17 7.22
CA THR A 718 -39.79 -52.06 6.89
C THR A 718 -40.30 -50.63 7.16
N GLY A 719 -41.25 -50.13 6.35
CA GLY A 719 -41.76 -48.75 6.41
C GLY A 719 -43.15 -48.59 7.00
N ARG A 720 -43.64 -47.34 7.11
CA ARG A 720 -45.04 -46.95 6.87
C ARG A 720 -45.23 -45.43 6.92
N ILE A 721 -46.09 -44.98 6.02
CA ILE A 721 -46.71 -43.66 5.88
C ILE A 721 -47.73 -43.44 7.01
N LEU A 722 -47.88 -42.21 7.51
CA LEU A 722 -49.16 -41.63 7.92
C LEU A 722 -49.10 -40.09 7.96
N THR A 723 -49.97 -39.49 7.15
CA THR A 723 -50.40 -38.09 7.09
C THR A 723 -51.27 -37.69 8.28
N ALA A 724 -51.19 -36.43 8.74
CA ALA A 724 -52.35 -35.58 9.10
C ALA A 724 -51.90 -34.15 9.46
N ALA A 725 -52.80 -33.19 9.24
CA ALA A 725 -52.55 -31.77 9.08
C ALA A 725 -53.44 -30.93 10.03
N VAL A 726 -52.99 -29.71 10.36
CA VAL A 726 -53.80 -28.45 10.55
C VAL A 726 -54.54 -28.32 11.93
N PRO A 727 -54.94 -27.11 12.47
CA PRO A 727 -54.78 -25.68 12.10
C PRO A 727 -54.32 -24.71 13.25
N TRP A 728 -54.07 -23.44 12.86
CA TRP A 728 -54.10 -22.16 13.63
C TRP A 728 -55.55 -21.72 14.04
N PRO A 729 -55.88 -20.52 14.62
CA PRO A 729 -55.13 -19.39 15.23
C PRO A 729 -55.70 -19.10 16.68
N PRO A 730 -55.67 -17.90 17.34
CA PRO A 730 -55.58 -16.47 16.90
C PRO A 730 -54.17 -15.87 16.90
#